data_AF-B7ARX5-F1
#
_entry.id   AF-B7ARX5-F1
#
_cell.length_a   1.000
_cell.length_b   1.000
_cell.length_c   1.000
_cell.angle_alpha   90.00
_cell.angle_beta   90.00
_cell.angle_gamma   90.00
#
_symmetry.space_group_name_H-M   'P 1'
#
loop_
_entity.id
_entity.type
_entity.pdbx_description
1 polymer ?
#
loop_
_entity_poly.entity_id
_entity_poly.type
_entity_poly.pdbx_seq_one_letter_code
_entity_poly.pdbx_strand_id
1 'polypeptide(L)'
;MEKYQGVAITDGVNRKNHILPLNSIIKAYRDIWNTVIPMNLGHDRTKPIGYTMLTGVYMEPGKAYVTNESAIMETDEEYEKMREMIMAYDYKIFCEEHRKELDTLINKLGCILSDKFRVAPVGKAVAIKDKNIVSRLFPEWSGTMKDGLADVRDLEPVYTKSENGEKGFLVPGVYHKDGYLLFAHQFFRRSLSILNTTNEEFFNSFEKMRDVPAVEIKLAIDMDMIGLVGTEHPELEYQYIRGPHFNDDLDCIPEGVTCHENEHYDNVFSNLLSTQFYWHIQDGKRTFECEELCDKENVSFDDGQTMLWGCRYVHSMINPSTGLPTHLDGAIRLYNDEQILERIDSKTDISKCGKNSEYIKLWRIDNDFSVDMWKELISSFYRENALIGEYFGGVDEKFDQIRKESNEHNSVVKRPNNFADIELNEGDGVRIFFRYTNKFDIAEDRDIGIYNKDAFILQDRKKIKIIDADTVTLLKYLKRKGLRLRMPITTMIAFNDMIFNFPTLCCKSLHVADIAITAIKELCQAWVRNQDNRLISFGLMVNLTDEAGHISFAGHVNDFVKLFDAVPHLSDVTFEEWVEAIYQENNKFKLGEDYPDKFRLIHGDVVCFKRLIVHPDKIRKMWMEDGCVHAQFNMSKEEGDELIQHKVIGAPFYRIIEDKCNKCGRDYMQCTCVKFIDEDVSDEVVKADLLGLIWTNRNAFYPNGQLEFIN
;
A
#
# COMPACT_ATOMS: atom_id res chain seq x y z
N MET A 1 -18.75 -9.44 -5.09
CA MET A 1 -17.37 -9.23 -4.62
C MET A 1 -16.43 -9.11 -5.81
N GLU A 2 -16.10 -7.88 -6.13
CA GLU A 2 -15.13 -7.54 -7.15
C GLU A 2 -13.72 -7.50 -6.56
N LYS A 3 -12.72 -8.00 -7.31
CA LYS A 3 -11.33 -8.09 -6.89
C LYS A 3 -10.44 -7.13 -7.67
N TYR A 4 -9.59 -6.43 -6.94
CA TYR A 4 -8.69 -5.41 -7.46
C TYR A 4 -7.26 -5.70 -7.04
N GLN A 5 -6.30 -5.41 -7.91
CA GLN A 5 -4.88 -5.45 -7.57
C GLN A 5 -4.37 -4.02 -7.40
N GLY A 6 -3.49 -3.82 -6.43
CA GLY A 6 -2.99 -2.50 -6.09
C GLY A 6 -1.61 -2.51 -5.45
N VAL A 7 -1.14 -1.29 -5.15
CA VAL A 7 0.06 -1.04 -4.36
C VAL A 7 -0.38 -0.50 -3.02
N ALA A 8 -0.02 -1.19 -1.94
CA ALA A 8 -0.29 -0.76 -0.58
C ALA A 8 0.73 0.30 -0.12
N ILE A 9 2.01 0.09 -0.41
CA ILE A 9 3.09 0.99 0.02
C ILE A 9 4.33 0.86 -0.88
N THR A 10 5.18 1.88 -0.87
CA THR A 10 6.46 1.89 -1.60
C THR A 10 7.59 2.37 -0.70
N ASP A 11 8.83 2.08 -1.07
CA ASP A 11 10.03 2.61 -0.39
C ASP A 11 10.43 4.02 -0.83
N GLY A 12 9.65 4.65 -1.72
CA GLY A 12 9.83 6.04 -2.12
C GLY A 12 9.46 7.06 -1.04
N VAL A 13 9.91 8.30 -1.23
CA VAL A 13 9.56 9.43 -0.37
C VAL A 13 8.05 9.71 -0.48
N ASN A 14 7.33 9.63 0.64
CA ASN A 14 5.90 9.95 0.66
C ASN A 14 5.64 11.46 0.86
N ARG A 15 4.36 11.86 0.84
CA ARG A 15 3.96 13.28 0.95
C ARG A 15 4.30 13.94 2.28
N LYS A 16 4.46 13.14 3.35
CA LYS A 16 4.98 13.57 4.66
C LYS A 16 6.52 13.59 4.71
N ASN A 17 7.19 13.40 3.58
CA ASN A 17 8.65 13.30 3.44
C ASN A 17 9.27 12.14 4.24
N HIS A 18 8.49 11.11 4.57
CA HIS A 18 9.02 9.90 5.20
C HIS A 18 9.42 8.89 4.12
N ILE A 19 10.41 8.07 4.47
CA ILE A 19 10.85 6.90 3.69
C ILE A 19 10.61 5.67 4.56
N LEU A 20 10.11 4.60 3.97
CA LEU A 20 10.06 3.29 4.60
C LEU A 20 11.08 2.40 3.88
N PRO A 21 12.28 2.21 4.45
CA PRO A 21 13.30 1.41 3.80
C PRO A 21 12.82 -0.01 3.53
N LEU A 22 13.39 -0.66 2.50
CA LEU A 22 13.00 -2.02 2.11
C LEU A 22 13.04 -3.00 3.29
N ASN A 23 14.03 -2.91 4.18
CA ASN A 23 14.12 -3.78 5.34
C ASN A 23 12.92 -3.64 6.31
N SER A 24 12.39 -2.43 6.50
CA SER A 24 11.19 -2.17 7.30
C SER A 24 9.96 -2.72 6.60
N ILE A 25 9.88 -2.57 5.27
CA ILE A 25 8.81 -3.13 4.43
C ILE A 25 8.78 -4.66 4.53
N ILE A 26 9.94 -5.33 4.38
CA ILE A 26 10.02 -6.80 4.44
C ILE A 26 9.59 -7.31 5.81
N LYS A 27 10.05 -6.68 6.89
CA LYS A 27 9.65 -7.04 8.27
C LYS A 27 8.14 -6.90 8.48
N ALA A 28 7.58 -5.73 8.16
CA ALA A 28 6.15 -5.48 8.30
C ALA A 28 5.32 -6.43 7.43
N TYR A 29 5.76 -6.73 6.21
CA TYR A 29 5.10 -7.70 5.34
C TYR A 29 5.15 -9.12 5.91
N ARG A 30 6.29 -9.56 6.49
CA ARG A 30 6.42 -10.88 7.12
C ARG A 30 5.44 -11.10 8.26
N ASP A 31 5.11 -10.06 9.01
CA ASP A 31 4.20 -10.18 10.16
C ASP A 31 2.73 -10.34 9.74
N ILE A 32 2.36 -9.89 8.53
CA ILE A 32 0.96 -9.78 8.11
C ILE A 32 0.62 -10.42 6.76
N TRP A 33 1.57 -11.08 6.06
CA TRP A 33 1.33 -11.64 4.71
C TRP A 33 0.19 -12.65 4.64
N ASN A 34 -0.12 -13.32 5.75
CA ASN A 34 -1.20 -14.30 5.88
C ASN A 34 -2.45 -13.73 6.59
N THR A 35 -2.49 -12.42 6.82
CA THR A 35 -3.57 -11.75 7.54
C THR A 35 -4.47 -10.99 6.57
N VAL A 36 -5.78 -11.17 6.73
CA VAL A 36 -6.79 -10.39 6.03
C VAL A 36 -6.99 -9.09 6.80
N ILE A 37 -6.84 -7.95 6.11
CA ILE A 37 -6.88 -6.63 6.72
C ILE A 37 -8.17 -5.93 6.29
N PRO A 38 -8.99 -5.42 7.23
CA PRO A 38 -10.15 -4.61 6.87
C PRO A 38 -9.77 -3.39 6.03
N MET A 39 -10.54 -3.15 4.97
CA MET A 39 -10.45 -1.94 4.17
C MET A 39 -11.58 -0.98 4.52
N ASN A 40 -11.22 0.29 4.62
CA ASN A 40 -12.12 1.38 4.94
C ASN A 40 -12.16 2.38 3.81
N LEU A 41 -13.22 3.16 3.76
CA LEU A 41 -13.28 4.32 2.89
C LEU A 41 -12.36 5.41 3.44
N GLY A 42 -11.27 5.71 2.72
CA GLY A 42 -10.22 6.59 3.22
C GLY A 42 -9.60 6.04 4.51
N HIS A 43 -9.41 6.90 5.50
CA HIS A 43 -8.92 6.51 6.83
C HIS A 43 -10.05 6.38 7.87
N ASP A 44 -11.31 6.20 7.44
CA ASP A 44 -12.48 6.14 8.33
C ASP A 44 -12.92 4.71 8.69
N ARG A 45 -12.49 4.20 9.84
CA ARG A 45 -12.87 2.88 10.36
C ARG A 45 -14.37 2.74 10.66
N THR A 46 -15.15 3.82 10.68
CA THR A 46 -16.62 3.72 10.77
C THR A 46 -17.27 3.44 9.41
N LYS A 47 -16.51 3.47 8.31
CA LYS A 47 -16.97 3.24 6.93
C LYS A 47 -16.22 2.07 6.27
N PRO A 48 -16.36 0.83 6.75
CA PRO A 48 -15.73 -0.33 6.13
C PRO A 48 -16.33 -0.64 4.76
N ILE A 49 -15.49 -1.02 3.80
CA ILE A 49 -15.89 -1.29 2.38
C ILE A 49 -15.46 -2.66 1.88
N GLY A 50 -14.55 -3.33 2.57
CA GLY A 50 -14.04 -4.62 2.13
C GLY A 50 -12.85 -5.11 2.93
N TYR A 51 -12.00 -5.91 2.29
CA TYR A 51 -10.74 -6.37 2.86
C TYR A 51 -9.62 -6.39 1.84
N THR A 52 -8.39 -6.42 2.33
CA THR A 52 -7.19 -6.60 1.53
C THR A 52 -6.26 -7.65 2.11
N MET A 53 -5.50 -8.30 1.24
CA MET A 53 -4.39 -9.16 1.60
C MET A 53 -3.15 -8.69 0.84
N LEU A 54 -2.02 -8.60 1.53
CA LEU A 54 -0.74 -8.32 0.89
C LEU A 54 -0.30 -9.55 0.07
N THR A 55 0.08 -9.34 -1.18
CA THR A 55 0.39 -10.44 -2.11
C THR A 55 1.90 -10.68 -2.27
N GLY A 56 2.72 -9.66 -2.07
CA GLY A 56 4.18 -9.73 -2.16
C GLY A 56 4.82 -8.34 -2.24
N VAL A 57 6.12 -8.33 -2.49
CA VAL A 57 6.93 -7.15 -2.76
C VAL A 57 7.52 -7.27 -4.16
N TYR A 58 7.06 -6.40 -5.06
CA TYR A 58 7.64 -6.23 -6.39
C TYR A 58 8.79 -5.21 -6.31
N MET A 59 9.90 -5.49 -6.96
CA MET A 59 11.06 -4.61 -7.01
C MET A 59 11.53 -4.44 -8.46
N GLU A 60 11.84 -3.21 -8.80
CA GLU A 60 12.50 -2.80 -10.03
C GLU A 60 13.63 -1.83 -9.68
N PRO A 61 14.56 -1.52 -10.62
CA PRO A 61 15.60 -0.55 -10.33
C PRO A 61 15.02 0.79 -9.86
N GLY A 62 15.36 1.16 -8.62
CA GLY A 62 15.02 2.42 -7.97
C GLY A 62 13.73 2.41 -7.15
N LYS A 63 12.92 1.34 -7.18
CA LYS A 63 11.67 1.31 -6.41
C LYS A 63 11.19 -0.09 -6.03
N ALA A 64 10.68 -0.21 -4.81
CA ALA A 64 9.98 -1.38 -4.29
C ALA A 64 8.51 -1.06 -4.00
N TYR A 65 7.63 -2.03 -4.25
CA TYR A 65 6.18 -1.92 -4.15
C TYR A 65 5.65 -3.11 -3.37
N VAL A 66 4.99 -2.88 -2.25
CA VAL A 66 4.17 -3.91 -1.62
C VAL A 66 2.86 -3.97 -2.38
N THR A 67 2.60 -5.10 -3.02
CA THR A 67 1.38 -5.32 -3.77
C THR A 67 0.30 -5.92 -2.89
N ASN A 68 -0.95 -5.67 -3.22
CA ASN A 68 -2.09 -6.22 -2.51
C ASN A 68 -3.20 -6.67 -3.48
N GLU A 69 -4.05 -7.58 -3.00
CA GLU A 69 -5.35 -7.88 -3.60
C GLU A 69 -6.42 -7.35 -2.64
N SER A 70 -7.37 -6.61 -3.19
CA SER A 70 -8.48 -5.97 -2.46
C SER A 70 -9.78 -6.54 -2.97
N ALA A 71 -10.73 -6.76 -2.05
CA ALA A 71 -12.05 -7.24 -2.36
C ALA A 71 -13.11 -6.31 -1.78
N ILE A 72 -13.98 -5.78 -2.63
CA ILE A 72 -15.03 -4.82 -2.26
C ILE A 72 -16.38 -5.55 -2.15
N MET A 73 -17.13 -5.24 -1.09
CA MET A 73 -18.46 -5.83 -0.83
C MET A 73 -19.55 -5.09 -1.60
N GLU A 74 -20.41 -5.84 -2.29
CA GLU A 74 -21.45 -5.28 -3.17
C GLU A 74 -22.87 -5.69 -2.75
N THR A 75 -23.00 -6.65 -1.84
CA THR A 75 -24.30 -7.21 -1.41
C THR A 75 -24.42 -7.23 0.12
N ASP A 76 -25.64 -7.16 0.65
CA ASP A 76 -25.88 -7.18 2.11
C ASP A 76 -25.27 -8.42 2.79
N GLU A 77 -25.32 -9.58 2.15
CA GLU A 77 -24.70 -10.82 2.66
C GLU A 77 -23.17 -10.68 2.78
N GLU A 78 -22.54 -10.02 1.81
CA GLU A 78 -21.11 -9.73 1.82
C GLU A 78 -20.76 -8.69 2.90
N TYR A 79 -21.62 -7.70 3.12
CA TYR A 79 -21.47 -6.72 4.21
C TYR A 79 -21.53 -7.37 5.60
N GLU A 80 -22.45 -8.32 5.83
CA GLU A 80 -22.51 -9.03 7.11
C GLU A 80 -21.25 -9.88 7.37
N LYS A 81 -20.75 -10.58 6.34
CA LYS A 81 -19.47 -11.31 6.44
C LYS A 81 -18.30 -10.38 6.77
N MET A 82 -18.28 -9.19 6.18
CA MET A 82 -17.26 -8.18 6.48
C MET A 82 -17.35 -7.71 7.93
N ARG A 83 -18.56 -7.51 8.49
CA ARG A 83 -18.73 -7.14 9.90
C ARG A 83 -18.18 -8.22 10.84
N GLU A 84 -18.50 -9.48 10.59
CA GLU A 84 -17.96 -10.60 11.37
C GLU A 84 -16.43 -10.65 11.32
N MET A 85 -15.86 -10.47 10.13
CA MET A 85 -14.41 -10.42 9.92
C MET A 85 -13.76 -9.25 10.67
N ILE A 86 -14.35 -8.05 10.63
CA ILE A 86 -13.85 -6.88 11.37
C ILE A 86 -13.90 -7.13 12.87
N MET A 87 -14.99 -7.71 13.39
CA MET A 87 -15.09 -8.04 14.81
C MET A 87 -14.03 -9.05 15.24
N ALA A 88 -13.77 -10.08 14.42
CA ALA A 88 -12.72 -11.06 14.68
C ALA A 88 -11.32 -10.43 14.62
N TYR A 89 -11.08 -9.57 13.64
CA TYR A 89 -9.82 -8.82 13.50
C TYR A 89 -9.57 -7.90 14.70
N ASP A 90 -10.55 -7.07 15.07
CA ASP A 90 -10.45 -6.17 16.21
C ASP A 90 -10.26 -6.94 17.53
N TYR A 91 -10.96 -8.06 17.72
CA TYR A 91 -10.76 -8.90 18.90
C TYR A 91 -9.33 -9.47 18.95
N LYS A 92 -8.80 -9.93 17.84
CA LYS A 92 -7.42 -10.44 17.77
C LYS A 92 -6.42 -9.33 18.16
N ILE A 93 -6.49 -8.18 17.49
CA ILE A 93 -5.54 -7.08 17.64
C ILE A 93 -5.64 -6.42 19.03
N PHE A 94 -6.85 -6.08 19.49
CA PHE A 94 -6.99 -5.33 20.75
C PHE A 94 -7.09 -6.22 21.99
N CYS A 95 -7.48 -7.49 21.86
CA CYS A 95 -7.69 -8.38 23.00
C CYS A 95 -6.70 -9.54 23.06
N GLU A 96 -6.58 -10.35 22.00
CA GLU A 96 -5.78 -11.58 22.06
C GLU A 96 -4.28 -11.31 22.15
N GLU A 97 -3.78 -10.43 21.28
CA GLU A 97 -2.35 -10.08 21.20
C GLU A 97 -1.87 -9.30 22.44
N HIS A 98 -2.78 -8.67 23.19
CA HIS A 98 -2.50 -7.86 24.38
C HIS A 98 -3.09 -8.41 25.69
N ARG A 99 -3.34 -9.73 25.75
CA ARG A 99 -4.01 -10.34 26.91
C ARG A 99 -3.29 -10.06 28.24
N LYS A 100 -1.95 -10.14 28.27
CA LYS A 100 -1.18 -9.97 29.51
C LYS A 100 -1.22 -8.53 30.01
N GLU A 101 -1.15 -7.58 29.09
CA GLU A 101 -1.23 -6.15 29.34
C GLU A 101 -2.64 -5.79 29.83
N LEU A 102 -3.68 -6.34 29.20
CA LEU A 102 -5.07 -6.18 29.65
C LEU A 102 -5.28 -6.72 31.05
N ASP A 103 -4.84 -7.94 31.35
CA ASP A 103 -4.92 -8.53 32.69
C ASP A 103 -4.21 -7.64 33.72
N THR A 104 -3.07 -7.07 33.36
CA THR A 104 -2.32 -6.14 34.22
C THR A 104 -3.13 -4.87 34.51
N LEU A 105 -3.73 -4.26 33.49
CA LEU A 105 -4.56 -3.05 33.64
C LEU A 105 -5.81 -3.33 34.48
N ILE A 106 -6.51 -4.43 34.20
CA ILE A 106 -7.72 -4.85 34.93
C ILE A 106 -7.40 -5.07 36.42
N ASN A 107 -6.34 -5.82 36.71
CA ASN A 107 -5.91 -6.06 38.09
C ASN A 107 -5.51 -4.78 38.81
N LYS A 108 -4.86 -3.84 38.10
CA LYS A 108 -4.46 -2.54 38.66
C LYS A 108 -5.65 -1.64 38.98
N LEU A 109 -6.71 -1.68 38.17
CA LEU A 109 -7.92 -0.89 38.39
C LEU A 109 -8.84 -1.52 39.46
N GLY A 110 -8.85 -2.84 39.59
CA GLY A 110 -9.55 -3.55 40.67
C GLY A 110 -11.00 -3.12 40.83
N CYS A 111 -11.39 -2.66 42.04
CA CYS A 111 -12.76 -2.25 42.36
C CYS A 111 -13.21 -0.92 41.72
N ILE A 112 -12.34 -0.23 40.98
CA ILE A 112 -12.69 0.99 40.26
C ILE A 112 -13.48 0.67 38.99
N LEU A 113 -13.29 -0.52 38.42
CA LEU A 113 -14.01 -1.00 37.24
C LEU A 113 -15.46 -1.35 37.59
N SER A 114 -16.38 -0.96 36.71
CA SER A 114 -17.76 -1.43 36.73
C SER A 114 -17.88 -2.83 36.12
N ASP A 115 -19.07 -3.43 36.16
CA ASP A 115 -19.39 -4.68 35.48
C ASP A 115 -19.59 -4.51 33.96
N LYS A 116 -19.57 -3.27 33.46
CA LYS A 116 -19.85 -2.91 32.06
C LYS A 116 -18.62 -2.43 31.28
N PHE A 117 -17.42 -2.51 31.87
CA PHE A 117 -16.21 -2.10 31.17
C PHE A 117 -15.98 -2.95 29.91
N ARG A 118 -15.27 -2.37 28.94
CA ARG A 118 -14.84 -3.07 27.72
C ARG A 118 -13.45 -2.63 27.29
N VAL A 119 -12.79 -3.44 26.47
CA VAL A 119 -11.55 -3.03 25.81
C VAL A 119 -11.85 -1.88 24.85
N ALA A 120 -11.04 -0.83 24.91
CA ALA A 120 -11.15 0.32 24.02
C ALA A 120 -10.40 0.02 22.70
N PRO A 121 -11.05 0.13 21.53
CA PRO A 121 -10.44 -0.22 20.23
C PRO A 121 -9.53 0.90 19.69
N VAL A 122 -8.58 1.34 20.50
CA VAL A 122 -7.60 2.40 20.17
C VAL A 122 -6.23 1.80 19.90
N GLY A 123 -5.58 2.19 18.79
CA GLY A 123 -4.26 1.67 18.43
C GLY A 123 -3.10 2.46 19.01
N LYS A 124 -3.29 3.20 20.11
CA LYS A 124 -2.23 4.00 20.75
C LYS A 124 -1.67 3.38 22.02
N ALA A 125 -2.43 2.53 22.66
CA ALA A 125 -2.08 1.87 23.91
C ALA A 125 -3.14 0.82 24.25
N VAL A 126 -2.80 -0.12 25.13
CA VAL A 126 -3.77 -1.01 25.74
C VAL A 126 -4.64 -0.20 26.69
N ALA A 127 -5.94 -0.14 26.40
CA ALA A 127 -6.89 0.72 27.10
C ALA A 127 -8.25 0.07 27.33
N ILE A 128 -8.95 0.56 28.34
CA ILE A 128 -10.30 0.15 28.72
C ILE A 128 -11.21 1.36 28.70
N LYS A 129 -12.45 1.15 28.25
CA LYS A 129 -13.55 2.11 28.33
C LYS A 129 -14.55 1.66 29.39
N ASP A 130 -14.81 2.56 30.33
CA ASP A 130 -15.76 2.38 31.43
C ASP A 130 -16.25 3.76 31.88
N LYS A 131 -17.58 3.93 31.94
CA LYS A 131 -18.21 5.24 32.12
C LYS A 131 -17.69 5.97 33.36
N ASN A 132 -17.18 7.19 33.21
CA ASN A 132 -16.60 8.05 34.24
C ASN A 132 -15.44 7.43 35.03
N ILE A 133 -14.69 6.49 34.44
CA ILE A 133 -13.56 5.84 35.11
C ILE A 133 -12.49 6.83 35.57
N VAL A 134 -12.22 7.88 34.78
CA VAL A 134 -11.22 8.90 35.12
C VAL A 134 -11.67 9.66 36.38
N SER A 135 -12.94 10.02 36.50
CA SER A 135 -13.47 10.69 37.70
C SER A 135 -13.47 9.79 38.94
N ARG A 136 -13.64 8.47 38.77
CA ARG A 136 -13.53 7.51 39.88
C ARG A 136 -12.08 7.34 40.34
N LEU A 137 -11.12 7.40 39.41
CA LEU A 137 -9.70 7.24 39.69
C LEU A 137 -9.07 8.53 40.25
N PHE A 138 -9.51 9.69 39.76
CA PHE A 138 -9.03 11.03 40.12
C PHE A 138 -10.19 11.90 40.63
N PRO A 139 -10.76 11.60 41.81
CA PRO A 139 -11.92 12.32 42.34
C PRO A 139 -11.63 13.81 42.57
N GLU A 140 -10.36 14.20 42.75
CA GLU A 140 -9.94 15.60 42.88
C GLU A 140 -10.29 16.46 41.66
N TRP A 141 -10.45 15.84 40.48
CA TRP A 141 -10.80 16.54 39.24
C TRP A 141 -12.30 16.85 39.10
N SER A 142 -13.16 16.19 39.88
CA SER A 142 -14.62 16.35 39.80
C SER A 142 -15.11 17.75 40.23
N GLY A 143 -14.23 18.60 40.80
CA GLY A 143 -14.52 19.98 41.17
C GLY A 143 -13.61 21.04 40.55
N THR A 144 -12.53 20.65 39.88
CA THR A 144 -11.54 21.58 39.30
C THR A 144 -11.67 21.73 37.79
N MET A 145 -12.18 20.70 37.09
CA MET A 145 -12.46 20.78 35.66
C MET A 145 -13.71 21.61 35.40
N LYS A 146 -13.51 22.85 34.96
CA LYS A 146 -14.59 23.69 34.44
C LYS A 146 -14.83 23.34 32.97
N ASP A 147 -16.09 23.19 32.58
CA ASP A 147 -16.52 22.91 31.20
C ASP A 147 -15.89 21.62 30.61
N GLY A 148 -15.51 20.66 31.46
CA GLY A 148 -14.90 19.39 31.05
C GLY A 148 -13.43 19.47 30.63
N LEU A 149 -12.75 20.60 30.88
CA LEU A 149 -11.35 20.80 30.49
C LEU A 149 -10.39 20.67 31.68
N ALA A 150 -9.32 19.90 31.51
CA ALA A 150 -8.18 19.90 32.40
C ALA A 150 -7.16 20.97 32.01
N ASP A 151 -6.45 21.48 33.01
CA ASP A 151 -5.26 22.31 32.80
C ASP A 151 -4.13 21.43 32.27
N VAL A 152 -3.48 21.85 31.17
CA VAL A 152 -2.43 21.03 30.58
C VAL A 152 -1.22 20.87 31.50
N ARG A 153 -1.03 21.76 32.48
CA ARG A 153 0.04 21.64 33.49
C ARG A 153 -0.10 20.38 34.35
N ASP A 154 -1.31 19.84 34.45
CA ASP A 154 -1.60 18.58 35.15
C ASP A 154 -1.49 17.35 34.23
N LEU A 155 -1.13 17.55 32.96
CA LEU A 155 -1.03 16.51 31.92
C LEU A 155 0.39 16.43 31.38
N GLU A 156 1.07 15.31 31.62
CA GLU A 156 2.40 15.05 31.08
C GLU A 156 2.29 14.43 29.68
N PRO A 157 2.67 15.11 28.59
CA PRO A 157 2.60 14.55 27.24
C PRO A 157 3.55 13.36 27.06
N VAL A 158 3.06 12.33 26.36
CA VAL A 158 3.81 11.09 26.14
C VAL A 158 4.59 11.16 24.83
N TYR A 159 5.87 10.79 24.87
CA TYR A 159 6.75 10.68 23.70
C TYR A 159 7.32 9.27 23.61
N THR A 160 7.53 8.79 22.38
CA THR A 160 8.32 7.58 22.16
C THR A 160 9.75 7.78 22.62
N LYS A 161 10.46 6.69 22.87
CA LYS A 161 11.88 6.71 23.24
C LYS A 161 12.68 6.04 22.14
N SER A 162 13.81 6.62 21.76
CA SER A 162 14.78 5.94 20.91
C SER A 162 15.44 4.77 21.67
N GLU A 163 16.16 3.89 20.95
CA GLU A 163 16.94 2.80 21.57
C GLU A 163 17.93 3.31 22.63
N ASN A 164 18.39 4.56 22.50
CA ASN A 164 19.30 5.22 23.42
C ASN A 164 18.59 5.99 24.56
N GLY A 165 17.25 5.90 24.63
CA GLY A 165 16.44 6.56 25.66
C GLY A 165 16.18 8.06 25.41
N GLU A 166 16.53 8.59 24.23
CA GLU A 166 16.26 9.98 23.87
C GLU A 166 14.79 10.18 23.51
N LYS A 167 14.29 11.41 23.72
CA LYS A 167 12.92 11.82 23.40
C LYS A 167 12.67 11.70 21.89
N GLY A 168 11.75 10.82 21.52
CA GLY A 168 11.31 10.58 20.14
C GLY A 168 10.07 11.38 19.77
N PHE A 169 9.18 10.76 19.01
CA PHE A 169 7.95 11.36 18.48
C PHE A 169 6.86 11.50 19.55
N LEU A 170 6.06 12.56 19.45
CA LEU A 170 4.86 12.72 20.28
C LEU A 170 3.89 11.56 20.00
N VAL A 171 3.30 10.98 21.05
CA VAL A 171 2.14 10.11 20.93
C VAL A 171 0.89 11.01 21.01
N PRO A 172 0.21 11.33 19.88
CA PRO A 172 -0.72 12.46 19.85
C PRO A 172 -1.91 12.28 20.79
N GLY A 173 -2.16 13.25 21.66
CA GLY A 173 -3.31 13.25 22.57
C GLY A 173 -3.27 12.15 23.65
N VAL A 174 -2.08 11.66 24.03
CA VAL A 174 -1.89 10.71 25.13
C VAL A 174 -1.05 11.37 26.22
N TYR A 175 -1.50 11.23 27.47
CA TYR A 175 -0.88 11.87 28.63
C TYR A 175 -0.64 10.87 29.75
N HIS A 176 0.47 11.02 30.46
CA HIS A 176 0.78 10.27 31.66
C HIS A 176 0.23 11.00 32.90
N LYS A 177 -0.42 10.26 33.80
CA LYS A 177 -0.80 10.73 35.13
C LYS A 177 -0.86 9.57 36.12
N ASP A 178 -0.11 9.69 37.21
CA ASP A 178 -0.11 8.77 38.35
C ASP A 178 0.01 7.28 37.97
N GLY A 179 0.82 6.98 36.94
CA GLY A 179 1.05 5.62 36.45
C GLY A 179 -0.05 5.08 35.52
N TYR A 180 -0.93 5.93 35.02
CA TYR A 180 -1.93 5.59 34.00
C TYR A 180 -1.76 6.47 32.76
N LEU A 181 -2.30 6.00 31.65
CA LEU A 181 -2.44 6.80 30.43
C LEU A 181 -3.84 7.39 30.34
N LEU A 182 -3.91 8.68 30.11
CA LEU A 182 -5.10 9.45 29.77
C LEU A 182 -5.08 9.77 28.28
N PHE A 183 -6.27 9.96 27.72
CA PHE A 183 -6.42 10.25 26.29
C PHE A 183 -7.22 11.52 26.10
N ALA A 184 -6.87 12.28 25.07
CA ALA A 184 -7.71 13.36 24.58
C ALA A 184 -9.08 12.81 24.14
N HIS A 185 -10.11 13.64 24.31
CA HIS A 185 -11.49 13.31 24.03
C HIS A 185 -11.69 12.68 22.63
N GLN A 186 -12.63 11.73 22.49
CA GLN A 186 -12.88 11.02 21.23
C GLN A 186 -13.14 11.94 20.03
N PHE A 187 -13.65 13.15 20.26
CA PHE A 187 -13.99 14.13 19.23
C PHE A 187 -12.78 14.82 18.56
N PHE A 188 -11.56 14.55 19.01
CA PHE A 188 -10.34 14.88 18.25
C PHE A 188 -10.05 13.88 17.12
N ARG A 189 -10.87 12.83 16.96
CA ARG A 189 -10.71 11.80 15.94
C ARG A 189 -11.65 12.06 14.77
N ARG A 190 -11.33 11.47 13.62
CA ARG A 190 -12.19 11.47 12.42
C ARG A 190 -13.55 10.87 12.75
N SER A 191 -14.60 11.45 12.18
CA SER A 191 -16.00 11.05 12.43
C SER A 191 -16.29 10.90 13.94
N LEU A 192 -15.63 11.74 14.75
CA LEU A 192 -15.81 11.88 16.19
C LEU A 192 -15.81 10.55 16.96
N SER A 193 -15.13 9.53 16.41
CA SER A 193 -15.24 8.14 16.84
C SER A 193 -13.91 7.62 17.37
N ILE A 194 -13.98 6.86 18.47
CA ILE A 194 -12.84 6.17 19.08
C ILE A 194 -12.17 5.16 18.13
N LEU A 195 -12.89 4.65 17.13
CA LEU A 195 -12.33 3.73 16.14
C LEU A 195 -11.25 4.38 15.27
N ASN A 196 -11.26 5.71 15.15
CA ASN A 196 -10.35 6.43 14.27
C ASN A 196 -9.12 6.99 15.00
N THR A 197 -8.07 7.28 14.22
CA THR A 197 -6.86 7.91 14.73
C THR A 197 -7.15 9.32 15.25
N THR A 198 -6.44 9.73 16.31
CA THR A 198 -6.51 11.12 16.79
C THR A 198 -5.75 12.05 15.85
N ASN A 199 -6.18 13.30 15.76
CA ASN A 199 -5.59 14.34 14.93
C ASN A 199 -4.14 14.68 15.32
N GLU A 200 -3.18 14.02 14.67
CA GLU A 200 -1.74 14.18 14.88
C GLU A 200 -1.27 15.63 14.68
N GLU A 201 -1.64 16.25 13.56
CA GLU A 201 -1.19 17.60 13.21
C GLU A 201 -1.65 18.64 14.23
N PHE A 202 -2.89 18.50 14.72
CA PHE A 202 -3.40 19.38 15.79
C PHE A 202 -2.58 19.23 17.07
N PHE A 203 -2.32 18.00 17.53
CA PHE A 203 -1.56 17.80 18.78
C PHE A 203 -0.09 18.21 18.65
N ASN A 204 0.54 18.00 17.49
CA ASN A 204 1.89 18.50 17.23
C ASN A 204 1.95 20.04 17.33
N SER A 205 0.90 20.74 16.90
CA SER A 205 0.81 22.20 16.99
C SER A 205 0.42 22.67 18.39
N PHE A 206 -0.57 22.02 19.00
CA PHE A 206 -1.10 22.32 20.32
C PHE A 206 -0.05 22.15 21.41
N GLU A 207 0.78 21.12 21.35
CA GLU A 207 1.81 20.87 22.36
C GLU A 207 2.95 21.91 22.30
N LYS A 208 3.21 22.53 21.14
CA LYS A 208 4.16 23.67 21.04
C LYS A 208 3.71 24.88 21.86
N MET A 209 2.40 25.03 22.10
CA MET A 209 1.88 26.16 22.88
C MET A 209 2.35 26.15 24.34
N ARG A 210 2.74 24.99 24.87
CA ARG A 210 3.27 24.88 26.24
C ARG A 210 4.56 25.66 26.43
N ASP A 211 5.31 25.90 25.35
CA ASP A 211 6.56 26.66 25.38
C ASP A 211 6.33 28.18 25.29
N VAL A 212 5.09 28.63 25.06
CA VAL A 212 4.75 30.06 24.97
C VAL A 212 4.51 30.62 26.38
N PRO A 213 5.32 31.60 26.83
CA PRO A 213 5.18 32.14 28.19
C PRO A 213 3.82 32.78 28.44
N ALA A 214 3.29 32.59 29.65
CA ALA A 214 2.05 33.18 30.14
C ALA A 214 0.75 32.75 29.44
N VAL A 215 0.80 31.86 28.44
CA VAL A 215 -0.41 31.29 27.84
C VAL A 215 -1.03 30.27 28.80
N GLU A 216 -2.35 30.35 28.97
CA GLU A 216 -3.11 29.32 29.68
C GLU A 216 -3.73 28.36 28.68
N ILE A 217 -3.52 27.06 28.87
CA ILE A 217 -3.95 26.03 27.92
C ILE A 217 -4.77 24.99 28.67
N LYS A 218 -5.91 24.63 28.09
CA LYS A 218 -6.82 23.62 28.63
C LYS A 218 -7.27 22.64 27.56
N LEU A 219 -7.49 21.40 27.95
CA LEU A 219 -7.81 20.29 27.05
C LEU A 219 -8.86 19.36 27.66
N ALA A 220 -9.79 18.90 26.83
CA ALA A 220 -10.74 17.85 27.17
C ALA A 220 -10.07 16.47 27.04
N ILE A 221 -10.16 15.70 28.12
CA ILE A 221 -9.77 14.28 28.17
C ILE A 221 -11.03 13.41 28.09
N ASP A 222 -10.84 12.19 27.59
CA ASP A 222 -11.89 11.18 27.55
C ASP A 222 -12.09 10.62 28.97
N MET A 223 -13.15 11.09 29.64
CA MET A 223 -13.43 10.72 31.04
C MET A 223 -13.85 9.25 31.21
N ASP A 224 -14.14 8.57 30.11
CA ASP A 224 -14.57 7.18 30.08
C ASP A 224 -13.42 6.23 29.74
N MET A 225 -12.19 6.71 29.47
CA MET A 225 -11.10 5.86 28.99
C MET A 225 -9.82 5.98 29.82
N ILE A 226 -9.20 4.83 30.11
CA ILE A 226 -7.92 4.74 30.84
C ILE A 226 -7.00 3.69 30.19
N GLY A 227 -5.70 3.96 30.16
CA GLY A 227 -4.71 3.09 29.51
C GLY A 227 -3.56 2.66 30.41
N LEU A 228 -2.83 1.65 29.94
CA LEU A 228 -1.67 1.08 30.64
C LEU A 228 -0.36 1.72 30.17
N VAL A 229 0.40 2.29 31.11
CA VAL A 229 1.75 2.81 30.85
C VAL A 229 2.70 1.71 30.41
N GLY A 230 3.57 2.00 29.45
CA GLY A 230 4.50 1.08 28.81
C GLY A 230 3.92 0.39 27.56
N THR A 231 2.67 0.68 27.19
CA THR A 231 2.02 0.15 25.98
C THR A 231 1.79 1.22 24.91
N GLU A 232 2.15 2.46 25.20
CA GLU A 232 2.03 3.60 24.30
C GLU A 232 2.85 3.42 23.00
N HIS A 233 2.23 3.73 21.87
CA HIS A 233 2.88 3.77 20.56
C HIS A 233 2.16 4.76 19.63
N PRO A 234 2.88 5.35 18.66
CA PRO A 234 2.29 6.28 17.70
C PRO A 234 1.51 5.53 16.62
N GLU A 235 0.35 6.05 16.25
CA GLU A 235 -0.35 5.68 15.02
C GLU A 235 0.03 6.68 13.93
N LEU A 236 0.58 6.19 12.81
CA LEU A 236 0.90 7.04 11.67
C LEU A 236 -0.21 6.96 10.62
N GLU A 237 -0.87 8.08 10.38
CA GLU A 237 -1.77 8.23 9.24
C GLU A 237 -1.07 9.02 8.13
N TYR A 238 -0.87 8.38 6.97
CA TYR A 238 -0.24 9.00 5.79
C TYR A 238 -1.23 9.82 4.96
N GLN A 239 -2.15 10.50 5.64
CA GLN A 239 -2.97 11.52 5.01
C GLN A 239 -2.16 12.79 4.81
N TYR A 240 -2.23 13.34 3.61
CA TYR A 240 -1.74 14.68 3.34
C TYR A 240 -2.87 15.69 3.62
N ILE A 241 -2.64 16.59 4.59
CA ILE A 241 -3.56 17.67 4.95
C ILE A 241 -3.02 18.96 4.34
N ARG A 242 -3.90 19.80 3.78
CA ARG A 242 -3.52 21.07 3.14
C ARG A 242 -2.94 22.02 4.18
N GLY A 243 -1.76 22.57 3.89
CA GLY A 243 -1.09 23.59 4.70
C GLY A 243 -1.02 24.93 3.94
N PRO A 244 -1.33 26.06 4.57
CA PRO A 244 -1.48 27.36 3.89
C PRO A 244 -0.20 28.21 3.74
N HIS A 245 -0.26 29.16 2.79
CA HIS A 245 0.41 30.46 2.78
C HIS A 245 -0.58 31.55 3.24
N PHE A 246 -0.11 32.66 3.82
CA PHE A 246 -0.95 33.56 4.60
C PHE A 246 -0.72 35.07 4.40
N ASN A 247 -1.77 35.86 4.67
CA ASN A 247 -1.71 37.28 5.04
C ASN A 247 -1.97 37.43 6.55
N ASP A 248 -1.04 38.02 7.30
CA ASP A 248 -1.07 38.08 8.78
C ASP A 248 -1.80 39.28 9.36
N ASP A 249 -2.28 40.18 8.49
CA ASP A 249 -3.06 41.32 8.92
C ASP A 249 -4.52 40.93 9.17
N LEU A 250 -4.79 40.46 10.39
CA LEU A 250 -6.14 40.15 10.83
C LEU A 250 -7.04 41.39 10.73
N ASP A 251 -6.53 42.61 10.92
CA ASP A 251 -7.30 43.87 10.92
C ASP A 251 -7.89 44.24 9.57
N CYS A 252 -7.34 43.70 8.48
CA CYS A 252 -7.85 43.91 7.13
C CYS A 252 -9.09 43.08 6.77
N ILE A 253 -9.52 42.11 7.60
CA ILE A 253 -10.67 41.25 7.28
C ILE A 253 -12.00 41.96 7.59
N PRO A 254 -12.94 42.13 6.65
CA PRO A 254 -14.20 42.80 6.93
C PRO A 254 -15.09 42.01 7.90
N GLU A 255 -15.91 42.72 8.68
CA GLU A 255 -16.98 42.13 9.48
C GLU A 255 -18.07 41.51 8.58
N GLY A 256 -18.75 40.48 9.09
CA GLY A 256 -19.82 39.77 8.39
C GLY A 256 -19.55 38.27 8.27
N VAL A 257 -20.51 37.58 7.66
CA VAL A 257 -20.42 36.13 7.41
C VAL A 257 -19.94 35.87 6.00
N THR A 258 -18.95 34.98 5.88
CA THR A 258 -18.49 34.39 4.62
C THR A 258 -18.80 32.90 4.66
N CYS A 259 -19.38 32.34 3.60
CA CYS A 259 -19.63 30.91 3.45
C CYS A 259 -18.85 30.39 2.25
N HIS A 260 -18.05 29.36 2.45
CA HIS A 260 -17.37 28.62 1.39
C HIS A 260 -18.09 27.28 1.22
N GLU A 261 -18.58 26.98 0.02
CA GLU A 261 -19.19 25.70 -0.30
C GLU A 261 -18.13 24.71 -0.80
N ASN A 262 -18.30 23.43 -0.47
CA ASN A 262 -17.43 22.39 -0.98
C ASN A 262 -17.83 22.02 -2.42
N GLU A 263 -17.22 22.66 -3.41
CA GLU A 263 -17.47 22.38 -4.84
C GLU A 263 -17.14 20.94 -5.27
N HIS A 264 -16.33 20.24 -4.48
CA HIS A 264 -15.94 18.85 -4.70
C HIS A 264 -16.61 17.88 -3.71
N TYR A 265 -17.77 18.27 -3.18
CA TYR A 265 -18.52 17.44 -2.26
C TYR A 265 -18.87 16.08 -2.90
N ASP A 266 -18.40 15.02 -2.25
CA ASP A 266 -18.78 13.65 -2.52
C ASP A 266 -19.25 13.05 -1.20
N ASN A 267 -20.54 12.74 -1.12
CA ASN A 267 -21.19 12.26 0.09
C ASN A 267 -20.71 10.87 0.53
N VAL A 268 -19.93 10.18 -0.30
CA VAL A 268 -19.28 8.92 0.03
C VAL A 268 -18.04 9.25 0.87
N PHE A 269 -17.14 10.08 0.34
CA PHE A 269 -15.81 10.35 0.92
C PHE A 269 -15.76 11.49 1.94
N SER A 270 -16.67 12.46 1.88
CA SER A 270 -16.68 13.62 2.75
C SER A 270 -18.09 13.88 3.29
N ASN A 271 -18.16 14.23 4.57
CA ASN A 271 -19.40 14.69 5.19
C ASN A 271 -19.51 16.23 5.14
N LEU A 272 -18.50 16.95 4.64
CA LEU A 272 -18.39 18.41 4.67
C LEU A 272 -19.13 19.07 3.51
N LEU A 273 -20.25 19.73 3.79
CA LEU A 273 -20.99 20.55 2.82
C LEU A 273 -20.34 21.91 2.58
N SER A 274 -20.05 22.63 3.67
CA SER A 274 -19.56 24.01 3.63
C SER A 274 -18.89 24.40 4.93
N THR A 275 -18.25 25.55 4.95
CA THR A 275 -17.69 26.16 6.16
C THR A 275 -18.03 27.63 6.20
N GLN A 276 -18.47 28.08 7.38
CA GLN A 276 -18.88 29.46 7.61
C GLN A 276 -17.89 30.16 8.53
N PHE A 277 -17.54 31.39 8.18
CA PHE A 277 -16.60 32.25 8.88
C PHE A 277 -17.31 33.55 9.24
N TYR A 278 -17.25 33.96 10.50
CA TYR A 278 -17.97 35.13 11.00
C TYR A 278 -17.07 36.04 11.81
N TRP A 279 -16.88 37.26 11.30
CA TRP A 279 -16.19 38.34 12.02
C TRP A 279 -17.19 39.37 12.53
N HIS A 280 -17.09 39.73 13.80
CA HIS A 280 -17.94 40.76 14.40
C HIS A 280 -17.29 41.38 15.63
N ILE A 281 -17.90 42.44 16.18
CA ILE A 281 -17.51 43.03 17.46
C ILE A 281 -18.38 42.47 18.57
N GLN A 282 -17.75 41.89 19.59
CA GLN A 282 -18.40 41.42 20.81
C GLN A 282 -17.66 42.01 22.02
N ASP A 283 -18.40 42.70 22.91
CA ASP A 283 -17.85 43.31 24.12
C ASP A 283 -16.63 44.22 23.86
N GLY A 284 -16.62 44.93 22.72
CA GLY A 284 -15.52 45.81 22.30
C GLY A 284 -14.27 45.11 21.79
N LYS A 285 -14.31 43.77 21.66
CA LYS A 285 -13.26 42.96 21.05
C LYS A 285 -13.71 42.48 19.68
N ARG A 286 -12.74 42.32 18.78
CA ARG A 286 -12.97 41.72 17.48
C ARG A 286 -12.96 40.21 17.62
N THR A 287 -14.05 39.58 17.18
CA THR A 287 -14.35 38.17 17.42
C THR A 287 -14.45 37.43 16.10
N PHE A 288 -13.85 36.25 16.06
CA PHE A 288 -13.92 35.29 14.96
C PHE A 288 -14.66 34.04 15.41
N GLU A 289 -15.61 33.60 14.60
CA GLU A 289 -16.27 32.30 14.75
C GLU A 289 -16.21 31.52 13.44
N CYS A 290 -15.98 30.23 13.54
CA CYS A 290 -15.91 29.32 12.40
C CYS A 290 -16.73 28.06 12.69
N GLU A 291 -17.47 27.55 11.70
CA GLU A 291 -18.27 26.34 11.85
C GLU A 291 -18.27 25.51 10.56
N GLU A 292 -18.02 24.20 10.70
CA GLU A 292 -18.28 23.21 9.66
C GLU A 292 -19.77 22.93 9.54
N LEU A 293 -20.26 22.66 8.33
CA LEU A 293 -21.58 22.09 8.13
C LEU A 293 -21.48 20.70 7.52
N CYS A 294 -22.05 19.73 8.23
CA CYS A 294 -22.11 18.33 7.81
C CYS A 294 -23.54 17.91 7.53
N ASP A 295 -23.76 17.07 6.52
CA ASP A 295 -25.09 16.53 6.19
C ASP A 295 -25.24 15.03 6.44
N LYS A 296 -24.20 14.38 6.95
CA LYS A 296 -24.25 13.00 7.41
C LYS A 296 -23.91 12.86 8.88
N GLU A 297 -24.61 11.95 9.52
CA GLU A 297 -24.30 11.47 10.86
C GLU A 297 -22.83 11.04 10.94
N ASN A 298 -22.15 11.53 11.95
CA ASN A 298 -20.70 11.37 12.09
C ASN A 298 -20.29 11.29 13.56
N VAL A 299 -21.22 10.92 14.44
CA VAL A 299 -20.97 10.72 15.86
C VAL A 299 -21.38 9.30 16.18
N SER A 300 -20.51 8.55 16.85
CA SER A 300 -20.81 7.21 17.33
C SER A 300 -20.65 7.17 18.85
N PHE A 301 -21.73 6.83 19.56
CA PHE A 301 -21.70 6.57 20.99
C PHE A 301 -21.77 5.07 21.29
N ASP A 302 -21.27 4.71 22.46
CA ASP A 302 -21.15 3.34 22.93
C ASP A 302 -22.51 2.65 23.17
N ASP A 303 -23.59 3.41 23.32
CA ASP A 303 -24.95 2.91 23.59
C ASP A 303 -25.75 2.60 22.31
N GLY A 304 -25.13 2.76 21.13
CA GLY A 304 -25.76 2.48 19.84
C GLY A 304 -26.83 3.49 19.44
N GLN A 305 -27.00 4.60 20.19
CA GLN A 305 -27.83 5.72 19.76
C GLN A 305 -27.03 6.58 18.79
N THR A 306 -27.41 6.58 17.52
CA THR A 306 -26.84 7.49 16.52
C THR A 306 -27.94 8.02 15.61
N MET A 307 -28.22 9.31 15.76
CA MET A 307 -28.66 10.23 14.69
C MET A 307 -28.16 11.65 15.05
N LEU A 308 -26.86 11.83 15.32
CA LEU A 308 -26.30 13.15 15.61
C LEU A 308 -25.27 13.58 14.57
N TRP A 309 -25.31 14.88 14.24
CA TRP A 309 -24.36 15.57 13.39
C TRP A 309 -23.47 16.43 14.28
N GLY A 310 -22.19 16.08 14.34
CA GLY A 310 -21.17 16.88 14.98
C GLY A 310 -20.48 17.79 13.98
N CYS A 311 -20.57 19.09 14.25
CA CYS A 311 -19.93 20.14 13.48
C CYS A 311 -18.80 20.76 14.31
N ARG A 312 -17.57 20.80 13.78
CA ARG A 312 -16.48 21.48 14.47
C ARG A 312 -16.72 22.98 14.48
N TYR A 313 -16.44 23.59 15.61
CA TYR A 313 -16.64 25.01 15.85
C TYR A 313 -15.42 25.62 16.53
N VAL A 314 -15.00 26.79 16.08
CA VAL A 314 -13.93 27.58 16.70
C VAL A 314 -14.47 28.96 17.05
N HIS A 315 -14.06 29.46 18.22
CA HIS A 315 -14.32 30.82 18.65
C HIS A 315 -13.01 31.48 19.08
N SER A 316 -12.80 32.73 18.68
CA SER A 316 -11.60 33.48 19.03
C SER A 316 -11.87 34.97 19.24
N MET A 317 -11.10 35.60 20.13
CA MET A 317 -11.13 37.05 20.36
C MET A 317 -9.74 37.65 20.19
N ILE A 318 -9.69 38.82 19.55
CA ILE A 318 -8.47 39.61 19.34
C ILE A 318 -8.36 40.68 20.43
N ASN A 319 -7.16 40.85 20.97
CA ASN A 319 -6.86 41.89 21.92
C ASN A 319 -6.77 43.23 21.20
N PRO A 320 -7.64 44.21 21.50
CA PRO A 320 -7.66 45.50 20.80
C PRO A 320 -6.41 46.34 21.07
N SER A 321 -5.61 46.02 22.10
CA SER A 321 -4.39 46.75 22.43
C SER A 321 -3.16 46.24 21.69
N THR A 322 -3.10 44.93 21.42
CA THR A 322 -1.92 44.29 20.82
C THR A 322 -2.15 43.82 19.39
N GLY A 323 -3.40 43.71 18.93
CA GLY A 323 -3.76 43.12 17.65
C GLY A 323 -3.60 41.60 17.61
N LEU A 324 -3.23 40.97 18.74
CA LEU A 324 -2.96 39.54 18.83
C LEU A 324 -4.20 38.76 19.29
N PRO A 325 -4.35 37.49 18.86
CA PRO A 325 -5.29 36.56 19.47
C PRO A 325 -5.02 36.44 20.98
N THR A 326 -6.05 36.67 21.80
CA THR A 326 -6.00 36.56 23.28
C THR A 326 -6.87 35.44 23.84
N HIS A 327 -7.74 34.88 22.99
CA HIS A 327 -8.63 33.79 23.34
C HIS A 327 -8.89 32.98 22.09
N LEU A 328 -8.76 31.66 22.18
CA LEU A 328 -9.07 30.72 21.11
C LEU A 328 -9.57 29.42 21.75
N ASP A 329 -10.77 28.98 21.38
CA ASP A 329 -11.27 27.66 21.76
C ASP A 329 -11.87 26.92 20.58
N GLY A 330 -11.81 25.60 20.67
CA GLY A 330 -12.43 24.68 19.73
C GLY A 330 -13.39 23.74 20.44
N ALA A 331 -14.49 23.45 19.76
CA ALA A 331 -15.61 22.69 20.27
C ALA A 331 -16.28 21.86 19.16
N ILE A 332 -17.16 20.95 19.56
CA ILE A 332 -18.14 20.33 18.68
C ILE A 332 -19.53 20.85 19.04
N ARG A 333 -20.29 21.26 18.03
CA ARG A 333 -21.74 21.46 18.13
C ARG A 333 -22.44 20.20 17.65
N LEU A 334 -23.21 19.59 18.52
CA LEU A 334 -24.02 18.40 18.24
C LEU A 334 -25.45 18.81 17.92
N TYR A 335 -25.94 18.29 16.81
CA TYR A 335 -27.28 18.51 16.30
C TYR A 335 -28.00 17.17 16.16
N ASN A 336 -29.28 17.13 16.55
CA ASN A 336 -30.19 16.06 16.13
C ASN A 336 -30.80 16.37 14.73
N ASP A 337 -31.60 15.45 14.19
CA ASP A 337 -32.23 15.58 12.86
C ASP A 337 -32.95 16.92 12.63
N GLU A 338 -33.76 17.36 13.59
CA GLU A 338 -34.52 18.60 13.46
C GLU A 338 -33.59 19.82 13.48
N GLN A 339 -32.64 19.85 14.43
CA GLN A 339 -31.73 20.96 14.59
C GLN A 339 -30.73 21.07 13.42
N ILE A 340 -30.27 19.95 12.87
CA ILE A 340 -29.36 19.98 11.72
C ILE A 340 -30.10 20.44 10.46
N LEU A 341 -31.37 20.05 10.26
CA LEU A 341 -32.16 20.54 9.13
C LEU A 341 -32.37 22.05 9.21
N GLU A 342 -32.70 22.59 10.39
CA GLU A 342 -32.78 24.04 10.60
C GLU A 342 -31.43 24.75 10.36
N ARG A 343 -30.34 24.13 10.84
CA ARG A 343 -28.98 24.67 10.69
C ARG A 343 -28.54 24.67 9.23
N ILE A 344 -28.87 23.61 8.50
CA ILE A 344 -28.66 23.46 7.07
C ILE A 344 -29.56 24.45 6.34
N ASP A 345 -30.86 24.58 6.59
CA ASP A 345 -31.71 25.56 5.89
C ASP A 345 -31.21 27.01 6.05
N SER A 346 -30.47 27.29 7.12
CA SER A 346 -29.73 28.54 7.35
C SER A 346 -28.32 28.56 6.69
N LYS A 347 -28.13 27.92 5.51
CA LYS A 347 -26.84 27.60 4.84
C LYS A 347 -25.84 28.75 4.69
N THR A 348 -26.25 30.00 4.81
CA THR A 348 -25.42 31.16 4.47
C THR A 348 -25.03 32.02 5.66
N ASP A 349 -25.59 31.80 6.85
CA ASP A 349 -25.44 32.78 7.93
C ASP A 349 -25.48 32.18 9.34
N ILE A 350 -24.30 31.90 9.91
CA ILE A 350 -24.14 31.44 11.29
C ILE A 350 -24.69 32.45 12.32
N SER A 351 -24.70 33.76 12.00
CA SER A 351 -25.15 34.80 12.93
C SER A 351 -26.66 34.75 13.18
N LYS A 352 -27.41 34.11 12.27
CA LYS A 352 -28.86 33.95 12.37
C LYS A 352 -29.28 32.66 13.08
N CYS A 353 -28.34 31.78 13.39
CA CYS A 353 -28.62 30.53 14.08
C CYS A 353 -28.61 30.74 15.60
N GLY A 354 -29.66 30.29 16.28
CA GLY A 354 -29.70 30.28 17.75
C GLY A 354 -28.68 29.30 18.35
N LYS A 355 -28.42 29.40 19.66
CA LYS A 355 -27.56 28.45 20.41
C LYS A 355 -28.25 27.10 20.68
N ASN A 356 -29.10 26.64 19.76
CA ASN A 356 -29.91 25.42 19.89
C ASN A 356 -29.11 24.18 19.42
N SER A 357 -28.02 23.89 20.12
CA SER A 357 -27.19 22.69 19.91
C SER A 357 -26.55 22.29 21.25
N GLU A 358 -26.18 21.04 21.40
CA GLU A 358 -25.31 20.63 22.50
C GLU A 358 -23.87 21.05 22.16
N TYR A 359 -23.22 21.78 23.05
CA TYR A 359 -21.90 22.37 22.83
C TYR A 359 -20.86 21.72 23.73
N ILE A 360 -19.92 20.99 23.12
CA ILE A 360 -18.86 20.26 23.83
C ILE A 360 -17.52 20.92 23.53
N LYS A 361 -16.98 21.64 24.50
CA LYS A 361 -15.68 22.30 24.40
C LYS A 361 -14.56 21.26 24.49
N LEU A 362 -13.58 21.36 23.59
CA LEU A 362 -12.50 20.38 23.48
C LEU A 362 -11.15 20.95 23.90
N TRP A 363 -10.86 22.19 23.58
CA TRP A 363 -9.61 22.83 23.94
C TRP A 363 -9.79 24.34 24.03
N ARG A 364 -8.91 24.99 24.79
CA ARG A 364 -8.94 26.43 25.00
C ARG A 364 -7.55 26.96 25.29
N ILE A 365 -7.27 28.12 24.72
CA ILE A 365 -6.05 28.89 24.88
C ILE A 365 -6.45 30.32 25.27
N ASP A 366 -5.86 30.84 26.34
CA ASP A 366 -6.03 32.23 26.79
C ASP A 366 -4.68 32.95 26.89
N ASN A 367 -4.75 34.29 26.86
CA ASN A 367 -3.65 35.27 26.78
C ASN A 367 -3.06 35.39 25.37
N ASP A 368 -2.26 36.43 25.15
CA ASP A 368 -1.77 36.80 23.81
C ASP A 368 -0.79 35.77 23.24
N PHE A 369 -0.98 35.37 21.99
CA PHE A 369 -0.06 34.51 21.23
C PHE A 369 -0.01 34.92 19.75
N SER A 370 0.94 34.35 18.99
CA SER A 370 1.17 34.73 17.59
C SER A 370 0.01 34.36 16.68
N VAL A 371 -0.24 35.20 15.67
CA VAL A 371 -1.19 34.93 14.57
C VAL A 371 -0.85 33.64 13.82
N ASP A 372 0.44 33.33 13.62
CA ASP A 372 0.88 32.12 12.92
C ASP A 372 0.32 30.86 13.60
N MET A 373 0.55 30.74 14.90
CA MET A 373 0.08 29.61 15.70
C MET A 373 -1.45 29.57 15.80
N TRP A 374 -2.12 30.74 15.81
CA TRP A 374 -3.58 30.82 15.75
C TRP A 374 -4.12 30.18 14.47
N LYS A 375 -3.52 30.47 13.30
CA LYS A 375 -3.94 29.85 12.04
C LYS A 375 -3.57 28.37 11.97
N GLU A 376 -2.39 27.98 12.44
CA GLU A 376 -1.91 26.59 12.47
C GLU A 376 -2.86 25.70 13.28
N LEU A 377 -3.28 26.16 14.48
CA LEU A 377 -4.22 25.43 15.34
C LEU A 377 -5.61 25.30 14.73
N ILE A 378 -6.14 26.37 14.11
CA ILE A 378 -7.43 26.31 13.43
C ILE A 378 -7.37 25.34 12.25
N SER A 379 -6.37 25.49 11.38
CA SER A 379 -6.22 24.70 10.17
C SER A 379 -6.05 23.20 10.48
N SER A 380 -5.26 22.89 11.50
CA SER A 380 -5.06 21.51 11.94
C SER A 380 -6.28 20.94 12.67
N PHE A 381 -7.01 21.72 13.49
CA PHE A 381 -8.21 21.26 14.19
C PHE A 381 -9.32 20.81 13.23
N TYR A 382 -9.53 21.58 12.16
CA TYR A 382 -10.45 21.29 11.06
C TYR A 382 -9.86 20.29 10.06
N ARG A 383 -9.35 19.16 10.57
CA ARG A 383 -8.74 18.09 9.78
C ARG A 383 -9.63 17.71 8.58
N GLU A 384 -9.02 17.72 7.39
CA GLU A 384 -9.61 17.47 6.06
C GLU A 384 -10.50 18.57 5.47
N ASN A 385 -10.67 19.67 6.19
CA ASN A 385 -11.42 20.79 5.68
C ASN A 385 -10.52 21.72 4.86
N ALA A 386 -10.50 21.46 3.55
CA ALA A 386 -9.79 22.29 2.60
C ALA A 386 -10.25 23.76 2.56
N LEU A 387 -11.49 24.05 2.97
CA LEU A 387 -12.11 25.37 2.89
C LEU A 387 -11.49 26.36 3.89
N ILE A 388 -10.89 25.85 4.98
CA ILE A 388 -10.13 26.67 5.92
C ILE A 388 -8.91 27.28 5.24
N GLY A 389 -8.17 26.45 4.49
CA GLY A 389 -7.02 26.89 3.72
C GLY A 389 -7.42 27.91 2.65
N GLU A 390 -8.52 27.66 1.94
CA GLU A 390 -9.06 28.59 0.94
C GLU A 390 -9.38 29.96 1.53
N TYR A 391 -10.06 30.00 2.68
CA TYR A 391 -10.41 31.25 3.37
C TYR A 391 -9.17 32.05 3.80
N PHE A 392 -8.14 31.38 4.30
CA PHE A 392 -6.91 32.04 4.74
C PHE A 392 -5.88 32.28 3.62
N GLY A 393 -6.21 31.98 2.36
CA GLY A 393 -5.34 32.22 1.21
C GLY A 393 -4.23 31.20 1.00
N GLY A 394 -4.45 29.96 1.44
CA GLY A 394 -3.48 28.88 1.39
C GLY A 394 -3.08 28.47 -0.04
N VAL A 395 -1.77 28.43 -0.32
CA VAL A 395 -1.19 27.89 -1.55
C VAL A 395 -0.41 26.62 -1.21
N ASP A 396 -0.66 25.54 -1.95
CA ASP A 396 -0.05 24.24 -1.71
C ASP A 396 0.62 23.73 -2.99
N GLU A 397 1.94 23.95 -3.09
CA GLU A 397 2.73 23.56 -4.26
C GLU A 397 2.67 22.05 -4.53
N LYS A 398 2.59 21.21 -3.48
CA LYS A 398 2.48 19.75 -3.61
C LYS A 398 1.11 19.37 -4.17
N PHE A 399 0.03 19.98 -3.69
CA PHE A 399 -1.32 19.75 -4.21
C PHE A 399 -1.49 20.27 -5.64
N ASP A 400 -0.96 21.46 -5.94
CA ASP A 400 -0.94 22.00 -7.29
C ASP A 400 -0.17 21.09 -8.24
N GLN A 401 0.95 20.53 -7.78
CA GLN A 401 1.70 19.53 -8.51
C GLN A 401 0.88 18.25 -8.73
N ILE A 402 0.20 17.73 -7.72
CA ILE A 402 -0.69 16.55 -7.84
C ILE A 402 -1.81 16.82 -8.85
N ARG A 403 -2.41 18.00 -8.82
CA ARG A 403 -3.48 18.40 -9.73
C ARG A 403 -2.94 18.53 -11.16
N LYS A 404 -1.74 19.08 -11.34
CA LYS A 404 -1.04 19.11 -12.64
C LYS A 404 -0.76 17.69 -13.13
N GLU A 405 -0.15 16.84 -12.32
CA GLU A 405 0.15 15.43 -12.65
C GLU A 405 -1.11 14.65 -13.01
N SER A 406 -2.19 14.81 -12.24
CA SER A 406 -3.47 14.14 -12.48
C SER A 406 -4.13 14.63 -13.78
N ASN A 407 -4.04 15.94 -14.06
CA ASN A 407 -4.54 16.52 -15.31
C ASN A 407 -3.67 16.12 -16.52
N GLU A 408 -2.36 16.02 -16.36
CA GLU A 408 -1.43 15.49 -17.37
C GLU A 408 -1.71 14.00 -17.64
N HIS A 409 -1.97 13.21 -16.59
CA HIS A 409 -2.34 11.80 -16.71
C HIS A 409 -3.69 11.61 -17.42
N ASN A 410 -4.68 12.48 -17.15
CA ASN A 410 -6.00 12.43 -17.78
C ASN A 410 -6.01 13.01 -19.21
N SER A 411 -5.11 13.95 -19.54
CA SER A 411 -5.04 14.58 -20.88
C SER A 411 -4.20 13.79 -21.87
N VAL A 412 -3.24 12.98 -21.39
CA VAL A 412 -2.47 12.06 -22.23
C VAL A 412 -3.02 10.65 -22.03
N VAL A 413 -4.10 10.30 -22.73
CA VAL A 413 -4.46 8.89 -22.95
C VAL A 413 -3.33 8.28 -23.81
N LYS A 414 -2.21 7.89 -23.18
CA LYS A 414 -1.18 7.10 -23.85
C LYS A 414 -1.86 5.80 -24.26
N ARG A 415 -1.99 5.58 -25.56
CA ARG A 415 -2.50 4.31 -26.08
C ARG A 415 -1.68 3.19 -25.43
N PRO A 416 -2.31 2.22 -24.72
CA PRO A 416 -1.56 1.21 -24.00
C PRO A 416 -0.68 0.45 -24.98
N ASN A 417 0.64 0.38 -24.72
CA ASN A 417 1.51 -0.52 -25.49
C ASN A 417 1.15 -1.96 -25.10
N ASN A 418 0.56 -2.70 -26.04
CA ASN A 418 0.14 -4.08 -25.81
C ASN A 418 1.30 -5.06 -25.69
N PHE A 419 2.52 -4.64 -26.01
CA PHE A 419 3.74 -5.46 -26.07
C PHE A 419 4.77 -5.07 -25.00
N ALA A 420 4.44 -4.13 -24.10
CA ALA A 420 5.37 -3.61 -23.10
C ALA A 420 6.03 -4.71 -22.25
N ASP A 421 5.29 -5.77 -21.91
CA ASP A 421 5.78 -6.91 -21.13
C ASP A 421 6.97 -7.63 -21.77
N ILE A 422 7.13 -7.57 -23.10
CA ILE A 422 8.27 -8.18 -23.81
C ILE A 422 9.32 -7.16 -24.25
N GLU A 423 9.29 -5.91 -23.80
CA GLU A 423 10.19 -4.84 -24.27
C GLU A 423 11.40 -4.55 -23.37
N LEU A 424 11.62 -5.31 -22.29
CA LEU A 424 12.83 -5.19 -21.47
C LEU A 424 14.10 -5.41 -22.31
N ASN A 425 15.11 -4.56 -22.15
CA ASN A 425 16.40 -4.68 -22.85
C ASN A 425 17.55 -4.83 -21.86
N GLU A 426 18.75 -5.08 -22.39
CA GLU A 426 19.97 -5.00 -21.59
C GLU A 426 20.09 -3.62 -20.91
N GLY A 427 20.40 -3.63 -19.63
CA GLY A 427 20.61 -2.41 -18.83
C GLY A 427 19.34 -1.88 -18.17
N ASP A 428 18.16 -2.41 -18.52
CA ASP A 428 16.90 -2.06 -17.85
C ASP A 428 16.74 -2.77 -16.48
N GLY A 429 17.66 -3.68 -16.14
CA GLY A 429 17.69 -4.36 -14.84
C GLY A 429 16.67 -5.49 -14.71
N VAL A 430 16.66 -6.13 -13.55
CA VAL A 430 15.80 -7.30 -13.29
C VAL A 430 14.52 -6.86 -12.58
N ARG A 431 13.38 -7.42 -12.98
CA ARG A 431 12.12 -7.33 -12.24
C ARG A 431 12.02 -8.50 -11.27
N ILE A 432 11.76 -8.21 -10.02
CA ILE A 432 11.82 -9.19 -8.93
C ILE A 432 10.49 -9.16 -8.20
N PHE A 433 9.95 -10.33 -7.89
CA PHE A 433 8.76 -10.45 -7.05
C PHE A 433 9.03 -11.42 -5.92
N PHE A 434 8.93 -10.93 -4.69
CA PHE A 434 9.21 -11.67 -3.48
C PHE A 434 7.93 -11.82 -2.66
N ARG A 435 7.72 -12.99 -2.05
CA ARG A 435 6.63 -13.23 -1.12
C ARG A 435 6.99 -14.30 -0.09
N TYR A 436 6.26 -14.29 1.02
CA TYR A 436 6.21 -15.43 1.93
C TYR A 436 5.07 -16.38 1.55
N THR A 437 5.24 -17.65 1.88
CA THR A 437 4.25 -18.71 1.68
C THR A 437 4.39 -19.78 2.76
N ASN A 438 3.42 -20.70 2.83
CA ASN A 438 3.51 -21.86 3.71
C ASN A 438 4.70 -22.74 3.32
N LYS A 439 5.29 -23.42 4.29
CA LYS A 439 6.33 -24.42 4.04
C LYS A 439 5.83 -25.48 3.06
N PHE A 440 6.76 -25.98 2.27
CA PHE A 440 6.52 -27.02 1.28
C PHE A 440 7.40 -28.24 1.55
N ASP A 441 6.95 -29.40 1.09
CA ASP A 441 7.70 -30.64 1.22
C ASP A 441 8.45 -30.99 -0.07
N ILE A 442 9.68 -31.46 0.08
CA ILE A 442 10.45 -32.11 -0.99
C ILE A 442 10.68 -33.57 -0.58
N ALA A 443 10.49 -34.50 -1.51
CA ALA A 443 10.79 -35.90 -1.30
C ALA A 443 12.25 -36.10 -0.83
N GLU A 444 12.49 -36.99 0.13
CA GLU A 444 13.80 -37.15 0.79
C GLU A 444 14.95 -37.43 -0.19
N ASP A 445 14.66 -38.13 -1.29
CA ASP A 445 15.58 -38.51 -2.37
C ASP A 445 15.90 -37.38 -3.36
N ARG A 446 15.33 -36.18 -3.16
CA ARG A 446 15.48 -35.02 -4.05
C ARG A 446 16.04 -33.83 -3.31
N ASP A 447 16.78 -33.02 -4.05
CA ASP A 447 17.30 -31.74 -3.62
C ASP A 447 16.46 -30.59 -4.19
N ILE A 448 15.83 -30.79 -5.37
CA ILE A 448 14.94 -29.82 -6.02
C ILE A 448 13.57 -30.43 -6.39
N GLY A 449 12.50 -29.69 -6.09
CA GLY A 449 11.15 -29.87 -6.64
C GLY A 449 10.85 -28.85 -7.74
N ILE A 450 10.01 -29.21 -8.70
CA ILE A 450 9.60 -28.31 -9.81
C ILE A 450 8.15 -27.91 -9.61
N TYR A 451 7.92 -26.60 -9.46
CA TYR A 451 6.59 -26.04 -9.26
C TYR A 451 6.20 -25.14 -10.45
N ASN A 452 5.05 -25.45 -11.05
CA ASN A 452 4.48 -24.69 -12.15
C ASN A 452 2.95 -24.68 -12.00
N LYS A 453 2.43 -23.62 -11.37
CA LYS A 453 1.06 -23.56 -10.86
C LYS A 453 0.01 -23.38 -11.96
N ASP A 454 0.36 -22.70 -13.05
CA ASP A 454 -0.61 -22.17 -14.02
C ASP A 454 -0.26 -22.40 -15.50
N ALA A 455 0.72 -23.25 -15.82
CA ALA A 455 1.05 -23.58 -17.21
C ALA A 455 0.29 -24.83 -17.68
N PHE A 456 -0.86 -24.62 -18.36
CA PHE A 456 -1.64 -25.70 -18.96
C PHE A 456 -2.16 -25.33 -20.35
N ILE A 457 -2.35 -26.36 -21.19
CA ILE A 457 -3.19 -26.28 -22.39
C ILE A 457 -4.46 -27.11 -22.21
N LEU A 458 -5.52 -26.76 -22.94
CA LEU A 458 -6.72 -27.57 -23.04
C LEU A 458 -6.62 -28.49 -24.27
N GLN A 459 -6.68 -29.80 -24.04
CA GLN A 459 -6.78 -30.80 -25.10
C GLN A 459 -7.93 -31.74 -24.74
N ASP A 460 -8.90 -31.90 -25.64
CA ASP A 460 -10.10 -32.75 -25.42
C ASP A 460 -10.83 -32.46 -24.10
N ARG A 461 -10.97 -31.16 -23.75
CA ARG A 461 -11.54 -30.65 -22.48
C ARG A 461 -10.75 -31.05 -21.21
N LYS A 462 -9.55 -31.62 -21.33
CA LYS A 462 -8.64 -31.89 -20.22
C LYS A 462 -7.53 -30.85 -20.17
N LYS A 463 -7.19 -30.39 -18.96
CA LYS A 463 -6.02 -29.55 -18.71
C LYS A 463 -4.77 -30.43 -18.69
N ILE A 464 -3.80 -30.13 -19.56
CA ILE A 464 -2.51 -30.81 -19.63
C ILE A 464 -1.42 -29.83 -19.20
N LYS A 465 -0.58 -30.24 -18.24
CA LYS A 465 0.55 -29.44 -17.76
C LYS A 465 1.60 -29.27 -18.86
N ILE A 466 2.08 -28.05 -19.03
CA ILE A 466 3.15 -27.73 -19.97
C ILE A 466 4.38 -27.16 -19.28
N ILE A 467 5.52 -27.24 -19.96
CA ILE A 467 6.74 -26.50 -19.65
C ILE A 467 7.36 -25.97 -20.94
N ASP A 468 8.13 -24.90 -20.83
CA ASP A 468 9.01 -24.45 -21.90
C ASP A 468 10.07 -25.53 -22.18
N ALA A 469 10.28 -25.90 -23.45
CA ALA A 469 11.17 -26.98 -23.83
C ALA A 469 12.61 -26.76 -23.32
N ASP A 470 13.09 -25.52 -23.33
CA ASP A 470 14.44 -25.19 -22.84
C ASP A 470 14.58 -25.35 -21.31
N THR A 471 13.49 -25.54 -20.56
CA THR A 471 13.53 -25.96 -19.15
C THR A 471 14.31 -27.27 -19.00
N VAL A 472 14.22 -28.20 -19.96
CA VAL A 472 14.96 -29.46 -19.92
C VAL A 472 16.47 -29.23 -19.86
N THR A 473 16.97 -28.22 -20.58
CA THR A 473 18.39 -27.85 -20.57
C THR A 473 18.83 -27.41 -19.17
N LEU A 474 18.05 -26.54 -18.50
CA LEU A 474 18.32 -26.13 -17.12
C LEU A 474 18.32 -27.33 -16.16
N LEU A 475 17.30 -28.19 -16.24
CA LEU A 475 17.19 -29.36 -15.35
C LEU A 475 18.34 -30.36 -15.54
N LYS A 476 18.79 -30.57 -16.78
CA LYS A 476 19.97 -31.41 -17.06
C LYS A 476 21.24 -30.79 -16.50
N TYR A 477 21.37 -29.47 -16.59
CA TYR A 477 22.53 -28.78 -16.05
C TYR A 477 22.58 -28.84 -14.51
N LEU A 478 21.44 -28.67 -13.84
CA LEU A 478 21.32 -28.86 -12.39
C LEU A 478 21.73 -30.28 -11.96
N LYS A 479 21.30 -31.32 -12.70
CA LYS A 479 21.77 -32.69 -12.46
C LYS A 479 23.28 -32.84 -12.62
N ARG A 480 23.88 -32.19 -13.63
CA ARG A 480 25.33 -32.19 -13.84
C ARG A 480 26.09 -31.50 -12.71
N LYS A 481 25.49 -30.49 -12.08
CA LYS A 481 25.99 -29.85 -10.85
C LYS A 481 25.83 -30.70 -9.59
N GLY A 482 25.36 -31.95 -9.72
CA GLY A 482 25.26 -32.92 -8.64
C GLY A 482 23.93 -32.91 -7.89
N LEU A 483 22.95 -32.12 -8.32
CA LEU A 483 21.65 -32.05 -7.66
C LEU A 483 20.72 -33.19 -8.08
N ARG A 484 20.04 -33.81 -7.11
CA ARG A 484 19.04 -34.84 -7.36
C ARG A 484 17.69 -34.20 -7.63
N LEU A 485 17.17 -34.40 -8.84
CA LEU A 485 15.83 -33.96 -9.21
C LEU A 485 15.18 -34.96 -10.17
N ARG A 486 13.84 -34.98 -10.17
CA ARG A 486 13.04 -35.75 -11.10
C ARG A 486 12.59 -34.87 -12.26
N MET A 487 12.78 -35.33 -13.50
CA MET A 487 12.22 -34.62 -14.66
C MET A 487 10.69 -34.62 -14.57
N PRO A 488 10.03 -33.47 -14.74
CA PRO A 488 8.58 -33.38 -14.66
C PRO A 488 7.93 -34.15 -15.82
N ILE A 489 6.81 -34.82 -15.54
CA ILE A 489 5.99 -35.46 -16.58
C ILE A 489 5.02 -34.39 -17.09
N THR A 490 5.48 -33.62 -18.06
CA THR A 490 4.77 -32.46 -18.64
C THR A 490 4.98 -32.40 -20.13
N THR A 491 4.01 -31.86 -20.87
CA THR A 491 4.14 -31.63 -22.31
C THR A 491 5.13 -30.50 -22.55
N MET A 492 6.11 -30.71 -23.41
CA MET A 492 7.10 -29.69 -23.78
C MET A 492 6.57 -28.84 -24.92
N ILE A 493 6.61 -27.52 -24.72
CA ILE A 493 6.26 -26.54 -25.74
C ILE A 493 7.52 -25.77 -26.12
N ALA A 494 7.90 -25.83 -27.39
CA ALA A 494 8.99 -25.03 -27.94
C ALA A 494 8.40 -23.77 -28.57
N PHE A 495 8.74 -22.61 -28.02
CA PHE A 495 8.42 -21.33 -28.61
C PHE A 495 9.63 -20.85 -29.41
N ASN A 496 9.44 -20.50 -30.69
CA ASN A 496 10.55 -20.07 -31.54
C ASN A 496 10.91 -18.59 -31.33
N ASP A 497 11.02 -18.17 -30.08
CA ASP A 497 11.46 -16.85 -29.66
C ASP A 497 12.55 -16.92 -28.58
N MET A 498 13.16 -15.78 -28.26
CA MET A 498 14.26 -15.68 -27.29
C MET A 498 13.74 -15.22 -25.92
N ILE A 499 12.61 -15.73 -25.46
CA ILE A 499 12.05 -15.38 -24.14
C ILE A 499 11.72 -16.69 -23.42
N PHE A 500 12.38 -17.04 -22.33
CA PHE A 500 12.17 -18.33 -21.66
C PHE A 500 11.56 -18.14 -20.27
N ASN A 501 10.41 -18.79 -20.02
CA ASN A 501 9.77 -18.78 -18.71
C ASN A 501 10.04 -20.11 -17.99
N PHE A 502 11.09 -20.15 -17.16
CA PHE A 502 11.43 -21.32 -16.35
C PHE A 502 10.49 -21.46 -15.15
N PRO A 503 10.26 -22.69 -14.65
CA PRO A 503 9.43 -22.92 -13.48
C PRO A 503 10.07 -22.40 -12.19
N THR A 504 9.30 -22.40 -11.11
CA THR A 504 9.86 -22.21 -9.76
C THR A 504 10.60 -23.47 -9.32
N LEU A 505 11.86 -23.31 -8.93
CA LEU A 505 12.69 -24.35 -8.33
C LEU A 505 12.49 -24.33 -6.81
N CYS A 506 11.86 -25.36 -6.27
CA CYS A 506 11.73 -25.55 -4.84
C CYS A 506 13.02 -26.20 -4.34
N CYS A 507 13.85 -25.48 -3.59
CA CYS A 507 15.15 -25.92 -3.11
C CYS A 507 15.07 -26.47 -1.69
N LYS A 508 15.69 -27.62 -1.43
CA LYS A 508 15.70 -28.26 -0.10
C LYS A 508 16.47 -27.48 0.96
N SER A 509 17.39 -26.61 0.55
CA SER A 509 18.18 -25.76 1.43
C SER A 509 18.68 -24.51 0.69
N LEU A 510 19.15 -23.51 1.43
CA LEU A 510 19.79 -22.31 0.88
C LEU A 510 21.01 -22.66 0.01
N HIS A 511 21.81 -23.65 0.42
CA HIS A 511 22.95 -24.12 -0.37
C HIS A 511 22.53 -24.70 -1.73
N VAL A 512 21.41 -25.43 -1.80
CA VAL A 512 20.87 -25.94 -3.07
C VAL A 512 20.39 -24.79 -3.95
N ALA A 513 19.83 -23.73 -3.37
CA ALA A 513 19.44 -22.53 -4.09
C ALA A 513 20.66 -21.80 -4.69
N ASP A 514 21.79 -21.71 -3.96
CA ASP A 514 23.04 -21.15 -4.49
C ASP A 514 23.57 -21.90 -5.73
N ILE A 515 23.51 -23.24 -5.70
CA ILE A 515 23.89 -24.07 -6.86
C ILE A 515 22.94 -23.79 -8.03
N ALA A 516 21.64 -23.62 -7.77
CA ALA A 516 20.66 -23.30 -8.81
C ALA A 516 20.89 -21.91 -9.43
N ILE A 517 21.15 -20.88 -8.59
CA ILE A 517 21.50 -19.53 -9.04
C ILE A 517 22.77 -19.56 -9.90
N THR A 518 23.80 -20.28 -9.44
CA THR A 518 25.05 -20.45 -10.18
C THR A 518 24.82 -21.10 -11.55
N ALA A 519 24.00 -22.15 -11.60
CA ALA A 519 23.68 -22.84 -12.85
C ALA A 519 22.92 -21.94 -13.83
N ILE A 520 21.98 -21.13 -13.35
CA ILE A 520 21.24 -20.16 -14.17
C ILE A 520 22.19 -19.06 -14.69
N LYS A 521 23.06 -18.54 -13.83
CA LYS A 521 24.07 -17.55 -14.18
C LYS A 521 25.02 -18.05 -15.27
N GLU A 522 25.52 -19.27 -15.16
CA GLU A 522 26.41 -19.88 -16.17
C GLU A 522 25.70 -20.11 -17.51
N LEU A 523 24.41 -20.46 -17.50
CA LEU A 523 23.60 -20.50 -18.73
C LEU A 523 23.44 -19.09 -19.34
N CYS A 524 23.18 -18.08 -18.51
CA CYS A 524 23.14 -16.67 -18.96
C CYS A 524 24.47 -16.25 -19.58
N GLN A 525 25.60 -16.59 -18.95
CA GLN A 525 26.94 -16.32 -19.51
C GLN A 525 27.15 -17.01 -20.86
N ALA A 526 26.66 -18.24 -21.03
CA ALA A 526 26.72 -18.92 -22.32
C ALA A 526 25.94 -18.17 -23.41
N TRP A 527 24.73 -17.70 -23.10
CA TRP A 527 23.91 -16.89 -24.03
C TRP A 527 24.52 -15.53 -24.33
N VAL A 528 25.06 -14.84 -23.32
CA VAL A 528 25.77 -13.56 -23.50
C VAL A 528 26.99 -13.71 -24.42
N ARG A 529 27.78 -14.79 -24.27
CA ARG A 529 28.91 -15.08 -25.17
C ARG A 529 28.48 -15.28 -26.62
N ASN A 530 27.28 -15.81 -26.84
CA ASN A 530 26.69 -15.98 -28.18
C ASN A 530 25.96 -14.73 -28.69
N GLN A 531 25.96 -13.62 -27.92
CA GLN A 531 25.25 -12.38 -28.25
C GLN A 531 23.73 -12.56 -28.36
N ASP A 532 23.15 -13.51 -27.61
CA ASP A 532 21.72 -13.74 -27.57
C ASP A 532 21.01 -12.56 -26.85
N ASN A 533 20.09 -11.88 -27.55
CA ASN A 533 19.15 -10.92 -26.93
C ASN A 533 17.99 -11.67 -26.27
N ARG A 534 18.28 -12.35 -25.16
CA ARG A 534 17.34 -13.25 -24.49
C ARG A 534 16.77 -12.65 -23.21
N LEU A 535 15.47 -12.85 -23.02
CA LEU A 535 14.80 -12.63 -21.74
C LEU A 535 14.56 -13.97 -21.05
N ILE A 536 14.75 -14.02 -19.74
CA ILE A 536 14.38 -15.19 -18.95
C ILE A 536 13.57 -14.78 -17.73
N SER A 537 12.66 -15.66 -17.31
CA SER A 537 12.06 -15.61 -15.98
C SER A 537 12.24 -16.94 -15.26
N PHE A 538 12.31 -16.91 -13.94
CA PHE A 538 12.36 -18.10 -13.10
C PHE A 538 11.92 -17.78 -11.66
N GLY A 539 11.69 -18.82 -10.87
CA GLY A 539 11.44 -18.68 -9.43
C GLY A 539 12.36 -19.58 -8.59
N LEU A 540 12.63 -19.16 -7.37
CA LEU A 540 13.31 -19.92 -6.33
C LEU A 540 12.43 -19.92 -5.08
N MET A 541 12.26 -21.08 -4.47
CA MET A 541 11.50 -21.19 -3.23
C MET A 541 12.27 -22.07 -2.23
N VAL A 542 12.42 -21.60 -0.99
CA VAL A 542 13.17 -22.28 0.06
C VAL A 542 12.45 -22.18 1.40
N ASN A 543 12.42 -23.27 2.16
CA ASN A 543 11.87 -23.24 3.51
C ASN A 543 12.80 -22.45 4.45
N LEU A 544 12.22 -21.53 5.19
CA LEU A 544 12.81 -20.79 6.30
C LEU A 544 12.40 -21.42 7.64
N THR A 545 12.63 -20.72 8.75
CA THR A 545 12.33 -21.21 10.10
C THR A 545 10.86 -21.50 10.30
N ASP A 546 9.96 -20.61 9.88
CA ASP A 546 8.52 -20.73 10.15
C ASP A 546 7.69 -20.80 8.86
N GLU A 547 8.18 -20.16 7.80
CA GLU A 547 7.53 -20.07 6.50
C GLU A 547 8.48 -20.52 5.37
N ALA A 548 8.10 -20.28 4.12
CA ALA A 548 8.99 -20.37 2.96
C ALA A 548 9.12 -19.01 2.27
N GLY A 549 10.33 -18.67 1.86
CA GLY A 549 10.60 -17.52 1.00
C GLY A 549 10.49 -17.94 -0.46
N HIS A 550 9.67 -17.23 -1.24
CA HIS A 550 9.51 -17.42 -2.68
C HIS A 550 9.90 -16.13 -3.39
N ILE A 551 10.90 -16.20 -4.25
CA ILE A 551 11.39 -15.08 -5.05
C ILE A 551 11.39 -15.46 -6.52
N SER A 552 10.89 -14.57 -7.35
CA SER A 552 10.81 -14.74 -8.79
C SER A 552 11.48 -13.57 -9.49
N PHE A 553 12.10 -13.85 -10.63
CA PHE A 553 12.86 -12.90 -11.41
C PHE A 553 12.41 -12.92 -12.87
N ALA A 554 12.46 -11.76 -13.52
CA ALA A 554 12.27 -11.60 -14.96
C ALA A 554 13.20 -10.50 -15.49
N GLY A 555 13.99 -10.77 -16.53
CA GLY A 555 14.93 -9.77 -17.06
C GLY A 555 15.78 -10.27 -18.23
N HIS A 556 16.68 -9.41 -18.70
CA HIS A 556 17.64 -9.75 -19.75
C HIS A 556 18.80 -10.60 -19.20
N VAL A 557 19.27 -11.57 -19.97
CA VAL A 557 20.32 -12.51 -19.54
C VAL A 557 21.60 -11.81 -19.08
N ASN A 558 22.00 -10.70 -19.70
CA ASN A 558 23.20 -9.97 -19.29
C ASN A 558 23.03 -9.27 -17.93
N ASP A 559 21.82 -8.83 -17.61
CA ASP A 559 21.55 -8.15 -16.35
C ASP A 559 21.56 -9.15 -15.18
N PHE A 560 21.10 -10.39 -15.42
CA PHE A 560 21.27 -11.50 -14.48
C PHE A 560 22.74 -11.82 -14.19
N VAL A 561 23.60 -11.83 -15.21
CA VAL A 561 25.04 -12.07 -15.01
C VAL A 561 25.63 -10.99 -14.11
N LYS A 562 25.41 -9.71 -14.47
CA LYS A 562 25.89 -8.55 -13.69
C LYS A 562 25.37 -8.57 -12.24
N LEU A 563 24.08 -8.87 -12.05
CA LEU A 563 23.46 -8.93 -10.72
C LEU A 563 24.06 -10.07 -9.87
N PHE A 564 24.10 -11.30 -10.40
CA PHE A 564 24.60 -12.47 -9.67
C PHE A 564 26.13 -12.54 -9.57
N ASP A 565 26.87 -11.64 -10.23
CA ASP A 565 28.30 -11.42 -9.97
C ASP A 565 28.56 -10.55 -8.74
N ALA A 566 27.59 -9.70 -8.35
CA ALA A 566 27.79 -8.70 -7.31
C ALA A 566 27.14 -9.04 -5.96
N VAL A 567 26.06 -9.85 -5.96
CA VAL A 567 25.37 -10.23 -4.72
C VAL A 567 26.09 -11.38 -3.99
N PRO A 568 26.06 -11.44 -2.65
CA PRO A 568 26.59 -12.56 -1.89
C PRO A 568 25.82 -13.86 -2.17
N HIS A 569 26.41 -15.00 -1.81
CA HIS A 569 25.68 -16.27 -1.81
C HIS A 569 24.54 -16.20 -0.78
N LEU A 570 23.39 -16.79 -1.15
CA LEU A 570 22.21 -16.83 -0.31
C LEU A 570 22.46 -17.60 1.00
N SER A 571 23.34 -18.60 1.00
CA SER A 571 23.69 -19.34 2.22
C SER A 571 24.66 -18.61 3.15
N ASP A 572 25.25 -17.48 2.74
CA ASP A 572 26.22 -16.72 3.54
C ASP A 572 25.56 -15.64 4.43
N VAL A 573 24.30 -15.30 4.16
CA VAL A 573 23.54 -14.23 4.83
C VAL A 573 22.12 -14.70 5.18
N THR A 574 21.37 -13.91 5.95
CA THR A 574 19.94 -14.19 6.13
C THR A 574 19.18 -13.98 4.81
N PHE A 575 18.03 -14.64 4.67
CA PHE A 575 17.23 -14.53 3.45
C PHE A 575 16.81 -13.07 3.18
N GLU A 576 16.43 -12.34 4.21
CA GLU A 576 16.05 -10.92 4.12
C GLU A 576 17.23 -10.01 3.72
N GLU A 577 18.42 -10.23 4.30
CA GLU A 577 19.63 -9.51 3.90
C GLU A 577 20.01 -9.78 2.44
N TRP A 578 19.77 -11.01 1.96
CA TRP A 578 20.01 -11.36 0.56
C TRP A 578 19.04 -10.66 -0.40
N VAL A 579 17.75 -10.59 -0.04
CA VAL A 579 16.75 -9.83 -0.81
C VAL A 579 17.13 -8.34 -0.87
N GLU A 580 17.59 -7.77 0.23
CA GLU A 580 18.07 -6.39 0.28
C GLU A 580 19.31 -6.19 -0.60
N ALA A 581 20.30 -7.10 -0.54
CA ALA A 581 21.49 -7.04 -1.39
C ALA A 581 21.15 -7.09 -2.89
N ILE A 582 20.21 -7.96 -3.29
CA ILE A 582 19.70 -8.00 -4.66
C ILE A 582 19.11 -6.65 -5.05
N TYR A 583 18.26 -6.07 -4.21
CA TYR A 583 17.61 -4.81 -4.53
C TYR A 583 18.64 -3.68 -4.71
N GLN A 584 19.61 -3.57 -3.80
CA GLN A 584 20.66 -2.55 -3.88
C GLN A 584 21.54 -2.70 -5.13
N GLU A 585 21.92 -3.93 -5.49
CA GLU A 585 22.68 -4.18 -6.71
C GLU A 585 21.83 -3.91 -7.97
N ASN A 586 20.55 -4.26 -7.94
CA ASN A 586 19.62 -3.99 -9.03
C ASN A 586 19.33 -2.48 -9.23
N ASN A 587 19.48 -1.66 -8.19
CA ASN A 587 19.35 -0.20 -8.28
C ASN A 587 20.49 0.48 -9.05
N LYS A 588 21.55 -0.25 -9.41
CA LYS A 588 22.64 0.27 -10.26
C LYS A 588 22.29 0.27 -11.76
N PHE A 589 21.18 -0.37 -12.14
CA PHE A 589 20.66 -0.34 -13.51
C PHE A 589 19.85 0.94 -13.78
N LYS A 590 19.39 1.09 -15.03
CA LYS A 590 18.48 2.17 -15.39
C LYS A 590 17.17 2.07 -14.61
N LEU A 591 16.68 3.20 -14.10
CA LEU A 591 15.42 3.27 -13.35
C LEU A 591 14.26 2.59 -14.11
N GLY A 592 13.47 1.78 -13.39
CA GLY A 592 12.38 1.00 -13.97
C GLY A 592 11.17 1.83 -14.38
N GLU A 593 10.84 2.87 -13.61
CA GLU A 593 9.73 3.81 -13.85
C GLU A 593 8.37 3.11 -14.09
N ASP A 594 8.10 1.99 -13.41
CA ASP A 594 6.89 1.15 -13.59
C ASP A 594 6.67 0.71 -15.05
N TYR A 595 7.77 0.48 -15.78
CA TYR A 595 7.77 0.02 -17.16
C TYR A 595 8.52 -1.32 -17.34
N PRO A 596 7.86 -2.38 -17.82
CA PRO A 596 6.41 -2.49 -18.01
C PRO A 596 5.68 -2.42 -16.67
N ASP A 597 4.38 -2.09 -16.71
CA ASP A 597 3.54 -2.12 -15.51
C ASP A 597 3.70 -3.46 -14.78
N LYS A 598 4.00 -3.41 -13.49
CA LYS A 598 4.25 -4.59 -12.65
C LYS A 598 3.16 -5.66 -12.72
N PHE A 599 1.88 -5.28 -12.80
CA PHE A 599 0.77 -6.24 -12.84
C PHE A 599 0.65 -6.93 -14.20
N ARG A 600 1.31 -6.43 -15.24
CA ARG A 600 1.46 -7.16 -16.51
C ARG A 600 2.49 -8.28 -16.44
N LEU A 601 3.46 -8.18 -15.53
CA LEU A 601 4.48 -9.22 -15.32
C LEU A 601 4.11 -10.18 -14.19
N ILE A 602 3.39 -9.71 -13.16
CA ILE A 602 2.96 -10.54 -12.04
C ILE A 602 1.84 -11.48 -12.50
N HIS A 603 2.14 -12.77 -12.52
CA HIS A 603 1.22 -13.85 -12.85
C HIS A 603 1.08 -14.79 -11.65
N GLY A 604 0.02 -14.57 -10.86
CA GLY A 604 -0.24 -15.34 -9.65
C GLY A 604 0.81 -15.05 -8.58
N ASP A 605 1.77 -15.96 -8.41
CA ASP A 605 2.83 -15.87 -7.40
C ASP A 605 4.24 -15.66 -7.99
N VAL A 606 4.36 -15.40 -9.29
CA VAL A 606 5.65 -15.22 -9.98
C VAL A 606 5.64 -14.01 -10.91
N VAL A 607 6.83 -13.52 -11.29
CA VAL A 607 6.98 -12.65 -12.46
C VAL A 607 7.37 -13.49 -13.67
N CYS A 608 6.66 -13.32 -14.78
CA CYS A 608 7.00 -13.97 -16.04
C CYS A 608 6.53 -13.15 -17.25
N PHE A 609 7.05 -13.51 -18.42
CA PHE A 609 6.69 -12.84 -19.66
C PHE A 609 5.42 -13.44 -20.24
N LYS A 610 4.36 -12.64 -20.36
CA LYS A 610 3.10 -13.10 -20.94
C LYS A 610 3.31 -13.44 -22.42
N ARG A 611 3.07 -14.69 -22.79
CA ARG A 611 3.05 -15.12 -24.20
C ARG A 611 1.80 -14.60 -24.90
N LEU A 612 1.98 -13.71 -25.86
CA LEU A 612 0.89 -13.12 -26.64
C LEU A 612 0.53 -14.04 -27.83
N ILE A 613 -0.29 -15.05 -27.60
CA ILE A 613 -0.74 -15.98 -28.64
C ILE A 613 -1.57 -15.23 -29.70
N VAL A 614 -1.25 -15.43 -30.98
CA VAL A 614 -2.05 -14.90 -32.08
C VAL A 614 -3.38 -15.62 -32.12
N HIS A 615 -4.48 -14.88 -31.98
CA HIS A 615 -5.82 -15.47 -32.05
C HIS A 615 -6.02 -16.16 -33.43
N PRO A 616 -6.57 -17.39 -33.49
CA PRO A 616 -6.74 -18.12 -34.74
C PRO A 616 -7.47 -17.33 -35.83
N ASP A 617 -8.50 -16.54 -35.46
CA ASP A 617 -9.27 -15.72 -36.40
C ASP A 617 -8.45 -14.59 -37.07
N LYS A 618 -7.33 -14.17 -36.44
CA LYS A 618 -6.41 -13.20 -37.05
C LYS A 618 -5.52 -13.84 -38.10
N ILE A 619 -5.41 -15.17 -38.17
CA ILE A 619 -4.56 -15.88 -39.14
C ILE A 619 -5.38 -16.19 -40.39
N ARG A 620 -5.14 -15.47 -41.48
CA ARG A 620 -5.81 -15.70 -42.77
C ARG A 620 -5.32 -16.98 -43.44
N LYS A 621 -4.00 -17.16 -43.46
CA LYS A 621 -3.34 -18.30 -44.09
C LYS A 621 -1.97 -18.50 -43.44
N MET A 622 -1.59 -19.75 -43.25
CA MET A 622 -0.24 -20.12 -42.85
C MET A 622 0.25 -21.23 -43.78
N TRP A 623 1.49 -21.16 -44.24
CA TRP A 623 2.08 -22.17 -45.12
C TRP A 623 3.58 -22.32 -44.85
N MET A 624 4.12 -23.46 -45.28
CA MET A 624 5.55 -23.74 -45.23
C MET A 624 6.12 -23.57 -46.64
N GLU A 625 7.20 -22.82 -46.76
CA GLU A 625 7.93 -22.61 -48.02
C GLU A 625 9.42 -22.51 -47.69
N ASP A 626 10.26 -23.29 -48.38
CA ASP A 626 11.72 -23.35 -48.14
C ASP A 626 12.14 -23.55 -46.67
N GLY A 627 11.37 -24.35 -45.92
CA GLY A 627 11.62 -24.61 -44.50
C GLY A 627 11.21 -23.48 -43.56
N CYS A 628 10.61 -22.40 -44.09
CA CYS A 628 10.16 -21.22 -43.35
C CYS A 628 8.64 -21.27 -43.15
N VAL A 629 8.15 -20.87 -41.97
CA VAL A 629 6.72 -20.66 -41.73
C VAL A 629 6.35 -19.25 -42.20
N HIS A 630 5.49 -19.16 -43.20
CA HIS A 630 4.89 -17.90 -43.64
C HIS A 630 3.47 -17.79 -43.11
N ALA A 631 3.08 -16.59 -42.68
CA ALA A 631 1.75 -16.30 -42.19
C ALA A 631 1.23 -14.98 -42.77
N GLN A 632 -0.03 -14.99 -43.19
CA GLN A 632 -0.78 -13.81 -43.56
C GLN A 632 -1.86 -13.56 -42.50
N PHE A 633 -1.98 -12.32 -42.06
CA PHE A 633 -2.91 -11.94 -40.99
C PHE A 633 -4.06 -11.06 -41.52
N ASN A 634 -5.23 -11.20 -40.92
CA ASN A 634 -6.36 -10.28 -41.07
C ASN A 634 -6.25 -9.25 -39.94
N MET A 635 -5.75 -8.06 -40.25
CA MET A 635 -5.57 -6.96 -39.28
C MET A 635 -5.89 -5.62 -39.93
N SER A 636 -6.27 -4.64 -39.11
CA SER A 636 -6.41 -3.26 -39.57
C SER A 636 -5.04 -2.65 -39.85
N LYS A 637 -5.02 -1.53 -40.58
CA LYS A 637 -3.77 -0.79 -40.81
C LYS A 637 -3.16 -0.32 -39.50
N GLU A 638 -4.00 0.16 -38.57
CA GLU A 638 -3.54 0.62 -37.25
C GLU A 638 -2.91 -0.49 -36.42
N GLU A 639 -3.47 -1.71 -36.46
CA GLU A 639 -2.88 -2.88 -35.79
C GLU A 639 -1.54 -3.28 -36.41
N GLY A 640 -1.44 -3.26 -37.75
CA GLY A 640 -0.19 -3.52 -38.46
C GLY A 640 0.90 -2.48 -38.17
N ASP A 641 0.53 -1.21 -38.15
CA ASP A 641 1.42 -0.10 -37.81
C ASP A 641 1.95 -0.22 -36.36
N GLU A 642 1.11 -0.65 -35.41
CA GLU A 642 1.51 -0.90 -34.02
C GLU A 642 2.55 -2.04 -33.94
N LEU A 643 2.32 -3.16 -34.63
CA LEU A 643 3.28 -4.26 -34.68
C LEU A 643 4.63 -3.83 -35.29
N ILE A 644 4.61 -3.05 -36.38
CA ILE A 644 5.82 -2.53 -37.03
C ILE A 644 6.56 -1.57 -36.09
N GLN A 645 5.86 -0.65 -35.45
CA GLN A 645 6.41 0.32 -34.50
C GLN A 645 7.18 -0.38 -33.37
N HIS A 646 6.62 -1.47 -32.84
CA HIS A 646 7.18 -2.24 -31.73
C HIS A 646 8.08 -3.40 -32.18
N LYS A 647 8.35 -3.53 -33.50
CA LYS A 647 9.14 -4.63 -34.11
C LYS A 647 8.63 -6.02 -33.73
N VAL A 648 7.32 -6.15 -33.57
CA VAL A 648 6.66 -7.40 -33.18
C VAL A 648 6.32 -8.19 -34.43
N ILE A 649 6.74 -9.45 -34.48
CA ILE A 649 6.44 -10.38 -35.58
C ILE A 649 5.84 -11.68 -35.04
N GLY A 650 5.30 -12.51 -35.94
CA GLY A 650 4.83 -13.85 -35.60
C GLY A 650 5.98 -14.83 -35.45
N ALA A 651 6.01 -15.61 -34.38
CA ALA A 651 6.88 -16.76 -34.21
C ALA A 651 6.05 -18.04 -33.98
N PRO A 652 6.34 -19.15 -34.66
CA PRO A 652 5.63 -20.39 -34.46
C PRO A 652 5.98 -21.03 -33.11
N PHE A 653 5.04 -21.79 -32.55
CA PHE A 653 5.29 -22.60 -31.37
C PHE A 653 4.70 -24.00 -31.53
N TYR A 654 5.42 -24.96 -30.95
CA TYR A 654 5.23 -26.38 -31.24
C TYR A 654 5.10 -27.20 -29.96
N ARG A 655 4.26 -28.24 -30.01
CA ARG A 655 4.31 -29.34 -29.05
C ARG A 655 5.38 -30.33 -29.50
N ILE A 656 6.42 -30.51 -28.70
CA ILE A 656 7.48 -31.50 -29.00
C ILE A 656 6.97 -32.89 -28.68
N ILE A 657 7.01 -33.80 -29.66
CA ILE A 657 6.65 -35.22 -29.51
C ILE A 657 7.91 -36.06 -29.36
N GLU A 658 8.93 -35.79 -30.17
CA GLU A 658 10.21 -36.50 -30.17
C GLU A 658 11.34 -35.53 -30.51
N ASP A 659 12.39 -35.52 -29.69
CA ASP A 659 13.64 -34.80 -29.92
C ASP A 659 14.85 -35.71 -29.67
N LYS A 660 15.99 -35.37 -30.28
CA LYS A 660 17.26 -36.08 -30.11
C LYS A 660 18.40 -35.11 -29.90
N CYS A 661 19.40 -35.51 -29.15
CA CYS A 661 20.65 -34.77 -29.07
C CYS A 661 21.45 -34.97 -30.36
N ASN A 662 21.81 -33.89 -31.06
CA ASN A 662 22.61 -33.94 -32.29
C ASN A 662 23.97 -34.66 -32.09
N LYS A 663 24.57 -34.52 -30.90
CA LYS A 663 25.91 -35.04 -30.59
C LYS A 663 25.92 -36.53 -30.27
N CYS A 664 24.93 -37.02 -29.53
CA CYS A 664 24.92 -38.43 -29.07
C CYS A 664 23.77 -39.27 -29.62
N GLY A 665 22.84 -38.69 -30.39
CA GLY A 665 21.72 -39.36 -31.05
C GLY A 665 20.64 -39.93 -30.13
N ARG A 666 20.76 -39.76 -28.80
CA ARG A 666 19.77 -40.22 -27.81
C ARG A 666 18.69 -39.17 -27.62
N ASP A 667 17.54 -39.58 -27.08
CA ASP A 667 16.50 -38.69 -26.53
C ASP A 667 17.17 -37.58 -25.71
N TYR A 668 16.87 -36.31 -26.05
CA TYR A 668 17.58 -35.19 -25.46
C TYR A 668 17.30 -35.09 -23.96
N MET A 669 16.07 -35.33 -23.50
CA MET A 669 15.73 -35.32 -22.08
C MET A 669 16.50 -36.37 -21.27
N GLN A 670 16.87 -37.50 -21.89
CA GLN A 670 17.55 -38.61 -21.23
C GLN A 670 19.08 -38.61 -21.36
N CYS A 671 19.65 -37.83 -22.28
CA CYS A 671 21.10 -37.80 -22.47
C CYS A 671 21.83 -36.92 -21.44
N THR A 672 23.16 -37.06 -21.34
CA THR A 672 23.99 -36.25 -20.43
C THR A 672 24.51 -34.96 -21.06
N CYS A 673 24.41 -34.79 -22.38
CA CYS A 673 24.87 -33.60 -23.11
C CYS A 673 23.97 -32.41 -22.78
N VAL A 674 24.50 -31.19 -22.63
CA VAL A 674 23.73 -30.01 -22.25
C VAL A 674 23.91 -28.92 -23.31
N LYS A 675 22.82 -28.55 -24.00
CA LYS A 675 22.78 -27.45 -24.96
C LYS A 675 23.28 -26.15 -24.34
N PHE A 676 23.91 -25.30 -25.15
CA PHE A 676 24.55 -24.03 -24.78
C PHE A 676 25.80 -24.14 -23.88
N ILE A 677 25.92 -25.20 -23.08
CA ILE A 677 27.08 -25.43 -22.20
C ILE A 677 28.16 -26.26 -22.90
N ASP A 678 27.76 -27.37 -23.52
CA ASP A 678 28.70 -28.24 -24.24
C ASP A 678 28.90 -27.74 -25.68
N GLU A 679 30.14 -27.85 -26.16
CA GLU A 679 30.47 -27.57 -27.55
C GLU A 679 29.68 -28.48 -28.51
N ASP A 680 29.12 -27.85 -29.54
CA ASP A 680 28.36 -28.47 -30.64
C ASP A 680 27.16 -29.31 -30.19
N VAL A 681 26.52 -28.96 -29.08
CA VAL A 681 25.31 -29.63 -28.59
C VAL A 681 24.05 -28.79 -28.86
N SER A 682 23.11 -29.39 -29.58
CA SER A 682 21.73 -28.93 -29.75
C SER A 682 20.75 -30.10 -29.62
N ASP A 683 19.50 -29.75 -29.33
CA ASP A 683 18.35 -30.64 -29.51
C ASP A 683 17.83 -30.51 -30.95
N GLU A 684 17.63 -31.64 -31.62
CA GLU A 684 17.02 -31.76 -32.94
C GLU A 684 15.61 -32.30 -32.76
N VAL A 685 14.61 -31.48 -33.08
CA VAL A 685 13.20 -31.87 -33.04
C VAL A 685 12.92 -32.82 -34.22
N VAL A 686 12.69 -34.10 -33.91
CA VAL A 686 12.37 -35.14 -34.90
C VAL A 686 10.89 -35.09 -35.27
N LYS A 687 10.03 -34.85 -34.28
CA LYS A 687 8.58 -34.77 -34.48
C LYS A 687 7.97 -33.75 -33.53
N ALA A 688 7.15 -32.85 -34.09
CA ALA A 688 6.40 -31.89 -33.32
C ALA A 688 5.09 -31.51 -34.03
N ASP A 689 4.12 -31.04 -33.24
CA ASP A 689 2.85 -30.51 -33.76
C ASP A 689 2.88 -28.98 -33.67
N LEU A 690 2.63 -28.31 -34.80
CA LEU A 690 2.46 -26.85 -34.82
C LEU A 690 1.15 -26.49 -34.10
N LEU A 691 1.24 -25.68 -33.06
CA LEU A 691 0.07 -25.26 -32.27
C LEU A 691 -0.46 -23.89 -32.71
N GLY A 692 0.40 -23.01 -33.20
CA GLY A 692 0.02 -21.68 -33.65
C GLY A 692 1.20 -20.72 -33.74
N LEU A 693 0.89 -19.43 -33.63
CA LEU A 693 1.86 -18.33 -33.63
C LEU A 693 1.75 -17.53 -32.32
N ILE A 694 2.86 -16.93 -31.90
CA ILE A 694 2.92 -15.91 -30.85
C ILE A 694 3.45 -14.60 -31.42
N TRP A 695 3.00 -13.48 -30.88
CA TRP A 695 3.58 -12.17 -31.12
C TRP A 695 4.84 -12.00 -30.26
N THR A 696 5.95 -11.64 -30.89
CA THR A 696 7.23 -11.44 -30.21
C THR A 696 8.10 -10.42 -30.95
N ASN A 697 8.90 -9.65 -30.21
CA ASN A 697 9.95 -8.78 -30.75
C ASN A 697 11.33 -9.47 -30.79
N ARG A 698 11.37 -10.77 -30.48
CA ARG A 698 12.59 -11.57 -30.30
C ARG A 698 12.48 -12.94 -30.96
N ASN A 699 12.10 -12.98 -32.23
CA ASN A 699 12.05 -14.23 -32.97
C ASN A 699 13.46 -14.87 -33.03
N ALA A 700 13.56 -16.17 -32.69
CA ALA A 700 14.84 -16.85 -32.56
C ALA A 700 15.57 -17.06 -33.90
N PHE A 701 14.84 -17.05 -35.02
CA PHE A 701 15.37 -17.33 -36.36
C PHE A 701 15.39 -16.08 -37.25
N TYR A 702 14.49 -15.12 -37.00
CA TYR A 702 14.34 -13.89 -37.77
C TYR A 702 14.36 -12.64 -36.87
N PRO A 703 15.48 -12.34 -36.19
CA PRO A 703 15.56 -11.21 -35.26
C PRO A 703 15.34 -9.85 -35.94
N ASN A 704 15.56 -9.76 -37.26
CA ASN A 704 15.32 -8.57 -38.08
C ASN A 704 14.09 -8.73 -39.00
N GLY A 705 13.21 -9.69 -38.74
CA GLY A 705 12.06 -9.97 -39.60
C GLY A 705 11.20 -8.72 -39.84
N GLN A 706 10.70 -8.56 -41.05
CA GLN A 706 9.88 -7.41 -41.45
C GLN A 706 8.42 -7.85 -41.65
N LEU A 707 7.50 -7.07 -41.08
CA LEU A 707 6.09 -7.11 -41.45
C LEU A 707 5.90 -6.21 -42.67
N GLU A 708 5.29 -6.76 -43.71
CA GLU A 708 4.98 -6.03 -44.94
C GLU A 708 3.47 -5.97 -45.17
N PHE A 709 2.95 -4.81 -45.55
CA PHE A 709 1.57 -4.68 -45.99
C PHE A 709 1.42 -5.27 -47.39
N ILE A 710 0.48 -6.20 -47.54
CA ILE A 710 0.06 -6.70 -48.85
C ILE A 710 -1.16 -5.88 -49.28
N ASN A 711 -1.00 -5.10 -50.35
CA ASN A 711 -2.07 -4.29 -50.95
C ASN A 711 -3.18 -5.14 -51.58
#